data_AF-A0A6L9K719-F1
#
_entry.id   AF-A0A6L9K719-F1
#
_cell.length_a   1.000
_cell.length_b   1.000
_cell.length_c   1.000
_cell.angle_alpha   90.00
_cell.angle_beta   90.00
_cell.angle_gamma   90.00
#
_symmetry.space_group_name_H-M   'P 1'
#
loop_
_entity.id
_entity.type
_entity.pdbx_description
1 polymer ?
#
loop_
_entity_poly.entity_id
_entity_poly.type
_entity_poly.pdbx_seq_one_letter_code
_entity_poly.pdbx_strand_id
1 'polypeptide(L)'
;MKQIILLLGLVPSISKTHSVRTLMLGLLLFFGISSSTFAASISYTGASGGNWNVASNWGGGALPTLSDDVTIVGKTVLIQSGDAITINRLIIQTSASAAGILNITGGSLTINQTTGTASNEACILMGGTINNSAGTVSITNAIASGTGAGLRLASANAGTFSSTFNNAGTGTLSINTTATTTSWPCITINQNTASTTPTLTVGGTITLTPNPGTVVGVIDVNGSAPAQINGTGTINIGSALSPVGYSFLRCASGNQASFSATIETGVTLNYYGNNNTNVSCLYISTSGTTAAKSATITNKGTINVGGTTRNPISISGASTLSGSTASFVNQGTLTANGAFAGNTTPGVIFMAGGGYSNVFTNSGTINFNTSADQTTDCSVIKVYGNTVNASIANSGTINVDSSQALTNAIVLTDSKSTLTNTGTINIATGQITGTSGTGYTGSAAFNNNAGAFINTSKTNQTTAFTSTIALTNNGTINYNFPNINGNVNLSTLGNCSNCDLSVSNGGELVIDATKTLKSLSIAAGGKLTINAALTTTNGLTLQSDANGTATMLNSGTYTGTVTANQYLGSARNWYVSSPVQAATSPANNITRYYEYVEAGDNNYPKDGSNNPINIGETSYWKYWATGNSMTVGKGYISQANAETTVSFSGTPNNGPITTSFDLTRNDTKGKGFNLVGNPYPSYIDWTVVATANPNLENTYYYRTKNTVNAYTFVTYNGSGSSYVVSNGTANTNITHFIPPTQAFWVKVKTNNSNTKMYFNNDMREHRDDNGNLMKAPKQDQRKTIRLQIQNGTESDELLIYQDAAASNEYDSFDSPKMMNNSATIPDLYSKAGNERLVINGLNAVTDNMELPLGFSLNAAATLKLKATQLSNFAEGTK
;
A
#
# COMPACT_ATOMS: atom_id res chain seq x y z
N MET A 1 -29.98 18.07 -50.39
CA MET A 1 -31.07 18.94 -49.90
C MET A 1 -30.49 20.36 -49.84
N LYS A 2 -30.90 21.22 -50.80
CA LYS A 2 -30.61 22.67 -51.02
C LYS A 2 -29.12 23.11 -51.07
N GLN A 3 -28.56 23.71 -52.13
CA GLN A 3 -29.05 24.08 -53.47
C GLN A 3 -27.84 24.39 -54.37
N ILE A 4 -27.86 23.88 -55.61
CA ILE A 4 -26.95 24.14 -56.75
C ILE A 4 -27.73 25.01 -57.75
N ILE A 5 -27.12 26.05 -58.36
CA ILE A 5 -27.47 26.64 -59.68
C ILE A 5 -26.16 27.28 -60.24
N LEU A 6 -25.51 26.81 -61.32
CA LEU A 6 -25.71 27.07 -62.78
C LEU A 6 -25.65 28.58 -63.14
N LEU A 7 -25.14 29.11 -64.26
CA LEU A 7 -24.83 28.61 -65.60
C LEU A 7 -23.99 29.68 -66.36
N LEU A 8 -23.31 29.21 -67.41
CA LEU A 8 -22.55 29.92 -68.44
C LEU A 8 -23.24 31.12 -69.12
N GLY A 9 -22.42 31.96 -69.76
CA GLY A 9 -22.73 32.49 -71.10
C GLY A 9 -22.13 33.85 -71.44
N LEU A 10 -21.13 33.87 -72.34
CA LEU A 10 -21.07 34.69 -73.57
C LEU A 10 -19.63 34.94 -74.03
N VAL A 11 -19.25 34.26 -75.10
CA VAL A 11 -18.22 34.71 -76.06
C VAL A 11 -18.99 35.12 -77.33
N PRO A 12 -18.69 36.29 -77.92
CA PRO A 12 -18.11 36.33 -79.28
C PRO A 12 -17.02 37.43 -79.36
N SER A 13 -15.79 37.21 -79.84
CA SER A 13 -15.29 36.94 -81.21
C SER A 13 -14.43 38.12 -81.72
N ILE A 14 -13.16 37.85 -82.10
CA ILE A 14 -12.44 38.38 -83.31
C ILE A 14 -12.22 39.93 -83.37
N SER A 15 -11.06 40.55 -83.67
CA SER A 15 -9.71 40.16 -84.09
C SER A 15 -8.77 41.38 -84.15
N LYS A 16 -7.46 41.10 -84.04
CA LYS A 16 -6.30 41.65 -84.79
C LYS A 16 -5.79 43.10 -84.58
N THR A 17 -4.48 43.11 -84.25
CA THR A 17 -3.36 43.96 -84.69
C THR A 17 -3.23 45.40 -84.18
N HIS A 18 -2.24 45.68 -83.31
CA HIS A 18 -0.94 46.29 -83.67
C HIS A 18 -0.01 46.54 -82.45
N SER A 19 1.27 46.14 -82.61
CA SER A 19 2.55 46.71 -82.12
C SER A 19 2.64 47.20 -80.65
N VAL A 20 3.27 46.50 -79.71
CA VAL A 20 4.73 46.25 -79.50
C VAL A 20 5.59 47.52 -79.67
N ARG A 21 6.25 47.93 -78.57
CA ARG A 21 7.27 49.00 -78.39
C ARG A 21 6.88 50.30 -77.66
N THR A 22 6.10 50.27 -76.56
CA THR A 22 6.24 51.31 -75.50
C THR A 22 5.81 50.86 -74.10
N LEU A 23 5.71 49.54 -73.84
CA LEU A 23 5.33 48.99 -72.53
C LEU A 23 6.39 48.02 -72.00
N MET A 24 7.67 48.30 -72.30
CA MET A 24 8.77 47.38 -72.02
C MET A 24 9.96 48.16 -71.47
N LEU A 25 9.74 48.95 -70.41
CA LEU A 25 10.83 49.47 -69.56
C LEU A 25 10.38 49.89 -68.15
N GLY A 26 9.06 49.97 -67.87
CA GLY A 26 8.51 50.37 -66.56
C GLY A 26 7.89 49.25 -65.71
N LEU A 27 7.91 47.99 -66.16
CA LEU A 27 7.27 46.86 -65.47
C LEU A 27 8.29 45.73 -65.19
N LEU A 28 9.48 46.10 -64.70
CA LEU A 28 10.55 45.15 -64.35
C LEU A 28 11.14 45.39 -62.95
N LEU A 29 10.48 46.20 -62.12
CA LEU A 29 11.00 46.57 -60.78
C LEU A 29 10.04 46.31 -59.61
N PHE A 30 8.90 45.64 -59.82
CA PHE A 30 7.98 45.29 -58.71
C PHE A 30 7.28 43.93 -58.86
N PHE A 31 7.96 42.97 -59.50
CA PHE A 31 7.71 41.55 -59.23
C PHE A 31 9.00 40.99 -58.67
N GLY A 32 9.08 40.87 -57.34
CA GLY A 32 10.04 40.00 -56.69
C GLY A 32 9.71 38.57 -57.13
N ILE A 33 10.28 38.15 -58.26
CA ILE A 33 10.30 36.75 -58.65
C ILE A 33 11.17 36.09 -57.58
N SER A 34 10.54 35.47 -56.59
CA SER A 34 11.22 34.56 -55.70
C SER A 34 11.75 33.41 -56.57
N SER A 35 12.99 33.52 -57.04
CA SER A 35 13.69 32.43 -57.68
C SER A 35 13.85 31.34 -56.63
N SER A 36 13.01 30.30 -56.69
CA SER A 36 13.27 29.07 -55.95
C SER A 36 14.51 28.43 -56.56
N THR A 37 15.67 28.65 -55.95
CA THR A 37 16.91 27.99 -56.30
C THR A 37 16.76 26.50 -55.99
N PHE A 38 16.67 25.67 -57.02
CA PHE A 38 16.68 24.22 -56.87
C PHE A 38 18.13 23.72 -56.72
N ALA A 39 18.36 22.80 -55.80
CA ALA A 39 19.61 22.07 -55.69
C ALA A 39 19.92 21.29 -56.98
N ALA A 40 21.19 21.18 -57.35
CA ALA A 40 21.61 20.37 -58.49
C ALA A 40 21.49 18.88 -58.15
N SER A 41 21.06 18.04 -59.09
CA SER A 41 20.96 16.60 -58.86
C SER A 41 22.27 15.91 -59.27
N ILE A 42 22.84 15.12 -58.35
CA ILE A 42 24.06 14.33 -58.59
C ILE A 42 23.82 12.87 -58.25
N SER A 43 24.25 11.96 -59.13
CA SER A 43 24.07 10.51 -58.95
C SER A 43 25.41 9.81 -58.81
N TYR A 44 25.45 8.77 -57.99
CA TYR A 44 26.62 7.90 -57.90
C TYR A 44 26.75 7.04 -59.16
N THR A 45 27.89 7.14 -59.85
CA THR A 45 28.20 6.40 -61.10
C THR A 45 29.39 5.45 -60.94
N GLY A 46 30.08 5.47 -59.79
CA GLY A 46 31.22 4.61 -59.49
C GLY A 46 30.88 3.12 -59.36
N ALA A 47 31.92 2.31 -59.19
CA ALA A 47 31.77 0.89 -58.89
C ALA A 47 31.21 0.66 -57.47
N SER A 48 30.44 -0.41 -57.25
CA SER A 48 29.93 -0.74 -55.91
C SER A 48 31.08 -0.90 -54.91
N GLY A 49 30.95 -0.26 -53.75
CA GLY A 49 31.96 -0.22 -52.68
C GLY A 49 32.93 0.95 -52.79
N GLY A 50 32.79 1.83 -53.79
CA GLY A 50 33.67 3.00 -53.92
C GLY A 50 33.43 4.04 -52.82
N ASN A 51 34.51 4.73 -52.44
CA ASN A 51 34.49 5.79 -51.44
C ASN A 51 33.76 7.04 -51.97
N TRP A 52 32.93 7.65 -51.11
CA TRP A 52 32.25 8.93 -51.34
C TRP A 52 33.21 10.05 -51.76
N ASN A 53 34.37 10.17 -51.13
CA ASN A 53 35.35 11.25 -51.33
C ASN A 53 36.19 11.14 -52.62
N VAL A 54 35.82 10.26 -53.54
CA VAL A 54 36.46 10.16 -54.87
C VAL A 54 35.56 10.82 -55.92
N ALA A 55 35.97 11.97 -56.44
CA ALA A 55 35.16 12.80 -57.34
C ALA A 55 34.72 12.06 -58.63
N SER A 56 35.54 11.16 -59.16
CA SER A 56 35.20 10.36 -60.36
C SER A 56 34.10 9.32 -60.13
N ASN A 57 33.70 9.06 -58.88
CA ASN A 57 32.57 8.17 -58.58
C ASN A 57 31.20 8.86 -58.74
N TRP A 58 31.17 10.15 -59.04
CA TRP A 58 29.94 10.94 -59.13
C TRP A 58 29.72 11.49 -60.54
N GLY A 59 28.45 11.62 -60.93
CA GLY A 59 28.06 12.24 -62.19
C GLY A 59 28.63 13.65 -62.31
N GLY A 60 29.27 13.95 -63.44
CA GLY A 60 29.96 15.23 -63.65
C GLY A 60 31.39 15.29 -63.07
N GLY A 61 31.87 14.23 -62.39
CA GLY A 61 33.26 14.13 -61.92
C GLY A 61 33.61 15.06 -60.76
N ALA A 62 32.62 15.51 -59.98
CA ALA A 62 32.77 16.40 -58.84
C ALA A 62 32.13 15.80 -57.57
N LEU A 63 32.66 16.15 -56.39
CA LEU A 63 32.10 15.70 -55.12
C LEU A 63 30.77 16.42 -54.81
N PRO A 64 29.75 15.71 -54.31
CA PRO A 64 28.52 16.34 -53.82
C PRO A 64 28.78 17.31 -52.66
N THR A 65 28.05 18.42 -52.65
CA THR A 65 28.11 19.49 -51.66
C THR A 65 26.73 19.81 -51.09
N LEU A 66 26.64 20.78 -50.17
CA LEU A 66 25.38 21.27 -49.58
C LEU A 66 24.38 21.80 -50.63
N SER A 67 24.81 22.07 -51.87
CA SER A 67 23.91 22.51 -52.95
C SER A 67 23.36 21.35 -53.78
N ASP A 68 23.71 20.11 -53.44
CA ASP A 68 23.42 18.94 -54.26
C ASP A 68 22.43 17.97 -53.60
N ASP A 69 21.48 17.49 -54.40
CA ASP A 69 20.58 16.38 -54.11
C ASP A 69 21.21 15.08 -54.61
N VAL A 70 21.60 14.21 -53.68
CA VAL A 70 22.36 12.99 -53.96
C VAL A 70 21.44 11.79 -54.18
N THR A 71 21.68 11.04 -55.25
CA THR A 71 20.97 9.78 -55.53
C THR A 71 21.92 8.58 -55.65
N ILE A 72 21.61 7.50 -54.91
CA ILE A 72 22.29 6.19 -54.98
C ILE A 72 21.28 5.14 -55.45
N VAL A 73 21.56 4.48 -56.59
CA VAL A 73 20.64 3.50 -57.21
C VAL A 73 21.31 2.14 -57.37
N GLY A 74 20.91 1.15 -56.57
CA GLY A 74 21.37 -0.23 -56.72
C GLY A 74 22.89 -0.45 -56.60
N LYS A 75 23.60 0.49 -55.96
CA LYS A 75 25.05 0.47 -55.73
C LYS A 75 25.35 0.63 -54.24
N THR A 76 26.51 0.14 -53.84
CA THR A 76 27.05 0.36 -52.49
C THR A 76 28.03 1.54 -52.52
N VAL A 77 27.90 2.47 -51.57
CA VAL A 77 28.79 3.62 -51.39
C VAL A 77 29.38 3.57 -49.98
N LEU A 78 30.65 3.95 -49.82
CA LEU A 78 31.37 3.93 -48.54
C LEU A 78 31.71 5.35 -48.05
N ILE A 79 31.36 5.65 -46.79
CA ILE A 79 31.91 6.76 -45.99
C ILE A 79 32.76 6.11 -44.89
N GLN A 80 34.02 6.53 -44.77
CA GLN A 80 35.01 5.98 -43.84
C GLN A 80 35.53 7.03 -42.87
N SER A 81 36.36 6.60 -41.92
CA SER A 81 36.98 7.50 -40.94
C SER A 81 37.76 8.64 -41.62
N GLY A 82 37.57 9.87 -41.12
CA GLY A 82 38.15 11.09 -41.70
C GLY A 82 37.27 11.78 -42.75
N ASP A 83 36.25 11.10 -43.29
CA ASP A 83 35.33 11.72 -44.25
C ASP A 83 34.37 12.71 -43.54
N ALA A 84 34.14 13.87 -44.16
CA ALA A 84 33.21 14.89 -43.68
C ALA A 84 32.29 15.34 -44.81
N ILE A 85 31.12 14.71 -44.90
CA ILE A 85 30.19 14.89 -46.01
C ILE A 85 29.05 15.83 -45.59
N THR A 86 28.77 16.83 -46.41
CA THR A 86 27.62 17.74 -46.22
C THR A 86 26.87 17.90 -47.53
N ILE A 87 25.56 17.58 -47.53
CA ILE A 87 24.69 17.59 -48.72
C ILE A 87 23.31 18.17 -48.43
N ASN A 88 22.56 18.57 -49.47
CA ASN A 88 21.19 19.07 -49.30
C ASN A 88 20.21 17.94 -48.98
N ARG A 89 20.22 16.88 -49.77
CA ARG A 89 19.25 15.77 -49.69
C ARG A 89 19.89 14.45 -50.12
N LEU A 90 19.41 13.34 -49.55
CA LEU A 90 19.85 11.99 -49.88
C LEU A 90 18.67 11.10 -50.31
N ILE A 91 18.81 10.45 -51.46
CA ILE A 91 17.88 9.45 -51.99
C ILE A 91 18.66 8.15 -52.21
N ILE A 92 18.26 7.09 -51.51
CA ILE A 92 18.80 5.74 -51.73
C ILE A 92 17.68 4.85 -52.21
N GLN A 93 17.83 4.29 -53.40
CA GLN A 93 16.79 3.48 -54.03
C GLN A 93 17.35 2.21 -54.69
N THR A 94 16.46 1.27 -54.95
CA THR A 94 16.80 0.02 -55.62
C THR A 94 16.99 0.25 -57.13
N SER A 95 17.85 -0.55 -57.75
CA SER A 95 17.74 -0.86 -59.19
C SER A 95 16.72 -1.99 -59.38
N ALA A 96 16.61 -2.53 -60.60
CA ALA A 96 15.79 -3.70 -60.87
C ALA A 96 16.26 -4.97 -60.12
N SER A 97 17.54 -5.06 -59.76
CA SER A 97 18.16 -6.28 -59.22
C SER A 97 18.95 -6.10 -57.92
N ALA A 98 19.15 -4.87 -57.44
CA ALA A 98 19.95 -4.60 -56.25
C ALA A 98 19.41 -3.41 -55.45
N ALA A 99 19.55 -3.47 -54.12
CA ALA A 99 19.31 -2.33 -53.25
C ALA A 99 20.45 -1.31 -53.35
N GLY A 100 20.12 -0.01 -53.26
CA GLY A 100 21.13 1.02 -52.97
C GLY A 100 21.56 0.90 -51.51
N ILE A 101 22.86 0.98 -51.24
CA ILE A 101 23.44 0.83 -49.90
C ILE A 101 24.43 1.96 -49.63
N LEU A 102 24.33 2.61 -48.48
CA LEU A 102 25.35 3.52 -47.95
C LEU A 102 25.94 2.93 -46.66
N ASN A 103 27.21 2.57 -46.69
CA ASN A 103 27.94 2.09 -45.52
C ASN A 103 28.74 3.25 -44.92
N ILE A 104 28.53 3.50 -43.63
CA ILE A 104 29.23 4.52 -42.84
C ILE A 104 30.00 3.79 -41.75
N THR A 105 31.28 3.54 -42.02
CA THR A 105 32.20 2.83 -41.11
C THR A 105 33.02 3.78 -40.23
N GLY A 106 32.84 5.10 -40.40
CA GLY A 106 33.45 6.19 -39.65
C GLY A 106 33.08 7.54 -40.28
N GLY A 107 33.67 8.63 -39.82
CA GLY A 107 33.45 9.97 -40.40
C GLY A 107 32.08 10.57 -40.06
N SER A 108 31.64 11.56 -40.86
CA SER A 108 30.37 12.26 -40.67
C SER A 108 29.58 12.46 -41.97
N LEU A 109 28.26 12.30 -41.87
CA LEU A 109 27.29 12.62 -42.91
C LEU A 109 26.29 13.64 -42.35
N THR A 110 26.31 14.84 -42.91
CA THR A 110 25.34 15.89 -42.60
C THR A 110 24.43 16.11 -43.79
N ILE A 111 23.15 15.81 -43.62
CA ILE A 111 22.09 16.11 -44.58
C ILE A 111 21.39 17.36 -44.04
N ASN A 112 21.62 18.51 -44.68
CA ASN A 112 21.05 19.78 -44.24
C ASN A 112 20.19 20.37 -45.35
N GLN A 113 18.92 20.00 -45.33
CA GLN A 113 17.98 20.39 -46.35
C GLN A 113 17.56 21.84 -46.13
N THR A 114 18.19 22.75 -46.88
CA THR A 114 17.97 24.21 -46.82
C THR A 114 17.24 24.74 -48.04
N THR A 115 17.18 23.95 -49.13
CA THR A 115 16.50 24.28 -50.39
C THR A 115 15.61 23.12 -50.86
N GLY A 116 14.47 23.41 -51.49
CA GLY A 116 13.55 22.38 -52.00
C GLY A 116 12.09 22.84 -52.06
N THR A 117 11.21 21.98 -52.59
CA THR A 117 9.76 22.20 -52.56
C THR A 117 9.14 21.64 -51.30
N ALA A 118 7.90 22.06 -51.06
CA ALA A 118 7.12 21.74 -49.88
C ALA A 118 6.87 20.23 -49.64
N SER A 119 7.23 19.35 -50.57
CA SER A 119 7.01 17.90 -50.50
C SER A 119 8.28 17.10 -50.27
N ASN A 120 9.44 17.75 -50.16
CA ASN A 120 10.72 17.05 -50.20
C ASN A 120 11.20 16.65 -48.80
N GLU A 121 11.41 15.35 -48.58
CA GLU A 121 12.10 14.81 -47.41
C GLU A 121 13.63 14.98 -47.51
N ALA A 122 14.30 15.11 -46.36
CA ALA A 122 15.75 15.30 -46.31
C ALA A 122 16.52 14.01 -46.66
N CYS A 123 16.05 12.86 -46.16
CA CYS A 123 16.60 11.54 -46.47
C CYS A 123 15.48 10.55 -46.80
N ILE A 124 15.59 9.85 -47.94
CA ILE A 124 14.60 8.84 -48.37
C ILE A 124 15.30 7.54 -48.72
N LEU A 125 14.79 6.45 -48.15
CA LEU A 125 15.16 5.08 -48.47
C LEU A 125 13.99 4.40 -49.18
N MET A 126 14.11 4.19 -50.49
CA MET A 126 13.10 3.51 -51.34
C MET A 126 13.57 2.08 -51.63
N GLY A 127 13.39 1.17 -50.67
CA GLY A 127 14.01 -0.17 -50.64
C GLY A 127 15.54 -0.15 -50.48
N GLY A 128 16.12 0.98 -50.09
CA GLY A 128 17.55 1.18 -49.86
C GLY A 128 17.97 1.03 -48.40
N THR A 129 19.28 0.92 -48.17
CA THR A 129 19.86 0.70 -46.83
C THR A 129 20.91 1.74 -46.47
N ILE A 130 20.86 2.27 -45.25
CA ILE A 130 22.00 2.96 -44.61
C ILE A 130 22.50 2.06 -43.48
N ASN A 131 23.80 1.74 -43.48
CA ASN A 131 24.47 1.04 -42.39
C ASN A 131 25.46 1.99 -41.71
N ASN A 132 25.09 2.55 -40.57
CA ASN A 132 25.98 3.32 -39.72
C ASN A 132 26.52 2.46 -38.58
N SER A 133 27.75 1.98 -38.71
CA SER A 133 28.39 1.12 -37.69
C SER A 133 29.27 1.90 -36.70
N ALA A 134 29.80 3.05 -37.11
CA ALA A 134 30.71 3.85 -36.26
C ALA A 134 30.79 5.36 -36.62
N GLY A 135 29.97 5.87 -37.55
CA GLY A 135 29.97 7.27 -37.96
C GLY A 135 28.91 8.14 -37.27
N THR A 136 28.95 9.44 -37.57
CA THR A 136 27.94 10.41 -37.11
C THR A 136 27.02 10.80 -38.26
N VAL A 137 25.72 10.56 -38.10
CA VAL A 137 24.69 10.97 -39.08
C VAL A 137 23.83 12.06 -38.47
N SER A 138 23.81 13.23 -39.12
CA SER A 138 22.96 14.36 -38.75
C SER A 138 22.01 14.69 -39.90
N ILE A 139 20.71 14.71 -39.62
CA ILE A 139 19.67 15.06 -40.60
C ILE A 139 18.94 16.29 -40.08
N THR A 140 18.99 17.37 -40.85
CA THR A 140 18.25 18.61 -40.58
C THR A 140 17.30 18.87 -41.74
N ASN A 141 16.00 19.00 -41.44
CA ASN A 141 15.00 19.46 -42.40
C ASN A 141 14.46 20.83 -41.97
N ALA A 142 14.83 21.88 -42.70
CA ALA A 142 14.49 23.27 -42.40
C ALA A 142 13.42 23.86 -43.36
N ILE A 143 12.82 23.06 -44.26
CA ILE A 143 11.88 23.58 -45.26
C ILE A 143 10.52 23.94 -44.62
N ALA A 144 10.04 25.16 -44.88
CA ALA A 144 8.96 25.79 -44.14
C ALA A 144 7.52 25.47 -44.58
N SER A 145 7.25 24.65 -45.61
CA SER A 145 5.87 24.37 -46.06
C SER A 145 5.72 22.93 -46.60
N GLY A 146 4.58 22.24 -46.35
CA GLY A 146 4.11 20.99 -46.99
C GLY A 146 4.24 19.63 -46.23
N THR A 147 4.35 18.47 -46.93
CA THR A 147 4.13 17.09 -46.40
C THR A 147 5.29 16.09 -46.61
N GLY A 148 6.21 15.92 -45.66
CA GLY A 148 7.29 14.92 -45.75
C GLY A 148 7.98 14.66 -44.40
N ALA A 149 9.26 14.24 -44.36
CA ALA A 149 9.94 13.82 -43.13
C ALA A 149 11.44 14.21 -43.08
N GLY A 150 12.07 14.10 -41.91
CA GLY A 150 13.53 14.08 -41.81
C GLY A 150 14.12 12.85 -42.50
N LEU A 151 13.72 11.67 -42.03
CA LEU A 151 14.04 10.38 -42.63
C LEU A 151 12.75 9.65 -43.05
N ARG A 152 12.67 9.16 -44.29
CA ARG A 152 11.55 8.37 -44.79
C ARG A 152 11.99 6.98 -45.26
N LEU A 153 11.37 5.94 -44.71
CA LEU A 153 11.47 4.55 -45.17
C LEU A 153 10.25 4.27 -46.06
N ALA A 154 10.43 4.25 -47.38
CA ALA A 154 9.34 4.18 -48.37
C ALA A 154 9.41 2.91 -49.25
N SER A 155 8.29 2.53 -49.86
CA SER A 155 8.26 1.45 -50.86
C SER A 155 9.18 1.74 -52.05
N ALA A 156 9.90 0.70 -52.52
CA ALA A 156 10.56 0.74 -53.83
C ALA A 156 9.55 0.61 -54.97
N ASN A 157 9.85 1.19 -56.13
CA ASN A 157 9.05 1.02 -57.35
C ASN A 157 8.95 -0.44 -57.82
N ALA A 158 9.86 -1.33 -57.38
CA ALA A 158 9.92 -2.75 -57.74
C ALA A 158 9.55 -3.73 -56.60
N GLY A 159 9.07 -3.24 -55.45
CA GLY A 159 8.37 -4.04 -54.43
C GLY A 159 9.14 -5.11 -53.64
N THR A 160 10.42 -5.40 -53.90
CA THR A 160 11.09 -6.59 -53.32
C THR A 160 12.06 -6.34 -52.16
N PHE A 161 12.46 -5.09 -51.88
CA PHE A 161 13.48 -4.76 -50.87
C PHE A 161 12.93 -3.94 -49.71
N SER A 162 13.36 -4.27 -48.49
CA SER A 162 13.07 -3.50 -47.28
C SER A 162 13.97 -2.27 -47.16
N SER A 163 13.39 -1.08 -47.01
CA SER A 163 14.14 0.09 -46.56
C SER A 163 14.61 -0.07 -45.13
N THR A 164 15.90 0.17 -44.91
CA THR A 164 16.56 -0.14 -43.63
C THR A 164 17.50 1.00 -43.21
N PHE A 165 17.33 1.51 -42.01
CA PHE A 165 18.33 2.36 -41.36
C PHE A 165 18.94 1.61 -40.19
N ASN A 166 20.19 1.18 -40.33
CA ASN A 166 20.91 0.46 -39.31
C ASN A 166 21.87 1.40 -38.57
N ASN A 167 21.44 1.95 -37.44
CA ASN A 167 22.38 2.56 -36.49
C ASN A 167 22.88 1.45 -35.56
N ALA A 168 24.12 1.01 -35.70
CA ALA A 168 24.71 -0.07 -34.91
C ALA A 168 26.08 0.35 -34.35
N GLY A 169 26.65 -0.46 -33.46
CA GLY A 169 27.96 -0.19 -32.87
C GLY A 169 28.00 1.14 -32.11
N THR A 170 29.00 1.98 -32.42
CA THR A 170 29.20 3.32 -31.83
C THR A 170 28.60 4.45 -32.68
N GLY A 171 27.86 4.11 -33.75
CA GLY A 171 27.26 5.10 -34.63
C GLY A 171 26.23 5.98 -33.90
N THR A 172 26.12 7.26 -34.29
CA THR A 172 25.10 8.17 -33.76
C THR A 172 24.17 8.67 -34.87
N LEU A 173 22.90 8.86 -34.52
CA LEU A 173 21.90 9.49 -35.37
C LEU A 173 21.23 10.63 -34.60
N SER A 174 21.26 11.82 -35.21
CA SER A 174 20.48 12.98 -34.77
C SER A 174 19.58 13.45 -35.89
N ILE A 175 18.30 13.63 -35.61
CA ILE A 175 17.34 14.19 -36.57
C ILE A 175 16.69 15.42 -35.97
N ASN A 176 16.80 16.54 -36.68
CA ASN A 176 16.21 17.81 -36.30
C ASN A 176 15.26 18.28 -37.41
N THR A 177 13.99 18.49 -37.10
CA THR A 177 13.05 19.14 -38.02
C THR A 177 12.75 20.52 -37.45
N THR A 178 13.07 21.61 -38.16
CA THR A 178 13.00 23.01 -37.66
C THR A 178 12.07 23.92 -38.46
N ALA A 179 11.18 23.36 -39.28
CA ALA A 179 10.26 24.11 -40.15
C ALA A 179 9.39 25.13 -39.38
N THR A 180 9.11 26.31 -39.92
CA THR A 180 8.47 27.39 -39.14
C THR A 180 6.93 27.40 -39.15
N THR A 181 6.25 26.59 -39.98
CA THR A 181 4.78 26.72 -40.16
C THR A 181 3.96 25.43 -40.19
N THR A 182 4.56 24.27 -40.48
CA THR A 182 3.91 22.95 -40.40
C THR A 182 4.81 21.97 -39.66
N SER A 183 4.24 21.02 -38.89
CA SER A 183 5.02 20.02 -38.15
C SER A 183 5.36 18.84 -39.06
N TRP A 184 6.59 18.32 -38.96
CA TRP A 184 7.11 17.22 -39.76
C TRP A 184 7.62 16.10 -38.84
N PRO A 185 7.29 14.83 -39.11
CA PRO A 185 7.86 13.70 -38.39
C PRO A 185 9.38 13.67 -38.59
N CYS A 186 10.12 13.37 -37.53
CA CYS A 186 11.54 13.08 -37.65
C CYS A 186 11.75 11.83 -38.52
N ILE A 187 10.91 10.81 -38.31
CA ILE A 187 10.95 9.55 -39.05
C ILE A 187 9.56 9.20 -39.56
N THR A 188 9.45 8.88 -40.86
CA THR A 188 8.25 8.28 -41.45
C THR A 188 8.56 6.89 -41.97
N ILE A 189 7.72 5.92 -41.60
CA ILE A 189 7.75 4.55 -42.13
C ILE A 189 6.49 4.32 -42.96
N ASN A 190 6.66 4.36 -44.28
CA ASN A 190 5.61 4.27 -45.28
C ASN A 190 5.98 3.22 -46.37
N GLN A 191 6.18 1.98 -45.96
CA GLN A 191 6.28 0.85 -46.88
C GLN A 191 4.97 0.09 -46.92
N ASN A 192 4.46 -0.16 -48.12
CA ASN A 192 3.16 -0.76 -48.35
C ASN A 192 3.21 -2.24 -48.78
N THR A 193 4.39 -2.79 -49.01
CA THR A 193 4.53 -4.16 -49.51
C THR A 193 4.58 -5.16 -48.36
N ALA A 194 3.58 -6.04 -48.25
CA ALA A 194 3.43 -6.93 -47.09
C ALA A 194 4.59 -7.93 -46.90
N SER A 195 5.37 -8.23 -47.95
CA SER A 195 6.54 -9.12 -47.88
C SER A 195 7.81 -8.43 -47.38
N THR A 196 7.80 -7.12 -47.15
CA THR A 196 8.95 -6.37 -46.64
C THR A 196 8.75 -5.99 -45.17
N THR A 197 9.85 -5.60 -44.52
CA THR A 197 9.88 -5.23 -43.10
C THR A 197 10.76 -3.99 -42.98
N PRO A 198 10.20 -2.77 -43.01
CA PRO A 198 10.97 -1.56 -42.73
C PRO A 198 11.61 -1.65 -41.36
N THR A 199 12.93 -1.44 -41.30
CA THR A 199 13.69 -1.63 -40.06
C THR A 199 14.46 -0.36 -39.69
N LEU A 200 14.30 0.06 -38.44
CA LEU A 200 15.14 1.04 -37.76
C LEU A 200 15.92 0.32 -36.66
N THR A 201 17.22 0.11 -36.86
CA THR A 201 18.10 -0.42 -35.81
C THR A 201 18.63 0.71 -34.94
N VAL A 202 18.45 0.55 -33.63
CA VAL A 202 18.83 1.49 -32.59
C VAL A 202 20.05 0.95 -31.84
N GLY A 203 21.23 1.39 -32.23
CA GLY A 203 22.48 1.26 -31.50
C GLY A 203 22.83 2.59 -30.83
N GLY A 204 23.45 2.54 -29.65
CA GLY A 204 23.80 3.74 -28.89
C GLY A 204 22.58 4.61 -28.52
N THR A 205 22.66 5.92 -28.76
CA THR A 205 21.57 6.87 -28.51
C THR A 205 21.15 7.54 -29.82
N ILE A 206 19.86 7.47 -30.15
CA ILE A 206 19.22 8.26 -31.22
C ILE A 206 18.51 9.45 -30.56
N THR A 207 18.79 10.66 -31.03
CA THR A 207 18.13 11.88 -30.55
C THR A 207 17.23 12.44 -31.63
N LEU A 208 15.94 12.57 -31.32
CA LEU A 208 14.95 13.14 -32.23
C LEU A 208 14.45 14.46 -31.67
N THR A 209 14.64 15.54 -32.44
CA THR A 209 14.25 16.91 -32.08
C THR A 209 13.23 17.42 -33.09
N PRO A 210 11.92 17.19 -32.85
CA PRO A 210 10.87 17.70 -33.72
C PRO A 210 10.60 19.19 -33.50
N ASN A 211 10.16 19.90 -34.56
CA ASN A 211 9.77 21.32 -34.48
C ASN A 211 8.49 21.53 -33.65
N PRO A 212 8.42 22.50 -32.68
CA PRO A 212 7.27 22.91 -31.82
C PRO A 212 5.85 23.12 -32.42
N GLY A 213 5.59 22.83 -33.71
CA GLY A 213 4.31 23.08 -34.39
C GLY A 213 3.19 22.04 -34.21
N THR A 214 2.04 22.27 -34.85
CA THR A 214 0.79 21.47 -34.74
C THR A 214 0.92 19.98 -35.14
N VAL A 215 0.58 19.09 -34.22
CA VAL A 215 0.24 17.64 -34.31
C VAL A 215 0.77 16.84 -35.52
N VAL A 216 1.97 16.28 -35.38
CA VAL A 216 2.44 15.10 -36.14
C VAL A 216 3.15 14.11 -35.21
N GLY A 217 3.19 12.82 -35.58
CA GLY A 217 3.96 11.82 -34.84
C GLY A 217 5.46 12.04 -35.01
N VAL A 218 6.29 11.86 -33.98
CA VAL A 218 7.76 12.01 -34.12
C VAL A 218 8.35 10.87 -34.96
N ILE A 219 7.86 9.67 -34.69
CA ILE A 219 7.93 8.51 -35.58
C ILE A 219 6.51 8.23 -36.06
N ASP A 220 6.25 8.39 -37.36
CA ASP A 220 4.95 8.12 -37.97
C ASP A 220 5.02 6.84 -38.80
N VAL A 221 4.19 5.86 -38.45
CA VAL A 221 4.07 4.57 -39.14
C VAL A 221 2.71 4.54 -39.85
N ASN A 222 2.75 4.68 -41.16
CA ASN A 222 1.55 4.79 -42.01
C ASN A 222 1.59 3.85 -43.25
N GLY A 223 2.60 2.99 -43.33
CA GLY A 223 2.67 1.91 -44.32
C GLY A 223 2.02 0.59 -43.85
N SER A 224 1.63 -0.27 -44.79
CA SER A 224 1.05 -1.58 -44.49
C SER A 224 2.04 -2.71 -44.20
N ALA A 225 3.33 -2.51 -44.46
CA ALA A 225 4.38 -3.44 -44.05
C ALA A 225 4.63 -3.34 -42.53
N PRO A 226 4.83 -4.46 -41.81
CA PRO A 226 5.11 -4.42 -40.38
C PRO A 226 6.47 -3.77 -40.11
N ALA A 227 6.49 -2.66 -39.37
CA ALA A 227 7.71 -1.96 -39.02
C ALA A 227 8.40 -2.59 -37.80
N GLN A 228 9.73 -2.66 -37.84
CA GLN A 228 10.56 -3.09 -36.72
C GLN A 228 11.47 -1.97 -36.25
N ILE A 229 11.44 -1.72 -34.94
CA ILE A 229 12.42 -0.91 -34.21
C ILE A 229 13.18 -1.89 -33.33
N ASN A 230 14.42 -2.21 -33.69
CA ASN A 230 15.22 -3.25 -33.03
C ASN A 230 16.57 -2.70 -32.56
N GLY A 231 17.40 -3.56 -31.95
CA GLY A 231 18.70 -3.18 -31.39
C GLY A 231 18.69 -3.12 -29.87
N THR A 232 19.70 -2.47 -29.30
CA THR A 232 19.97 -2.44 -27.84
C THR A 232 20.14 -1.03 -27.30
N GLY A 233 19.88 -0.02 -28.13
CA GLY A 233 20.08 1.39 -27.83
C GLY A 233 18.84 2.09 -27.30
N THR A 234 18.97 3.40 -27.15
CA THR A 234 17.94 4.29 -26.61
C THR A 234 17.50 5.31 -27.66
N ILE A 235 16.19 5.53 -27.79
CA ILE A 235 15.64 6.69 -28.50
C ILE A 235 15.17 7.70 -27.45
N ASN A 236 15.75 8.90 -27.48
CA ASN A 236 15.36 10.02 -26.61
C ASN A 236 14.62 11.08 -27.43
N ILE A 237 13.50 11.58 -26.89
CA ILE A 237 12.71 12.65 -27.50
C ILE A 237 12.41 13.75 -26.47
N GLY A 238 12.70 15.00 -26.86
CA GLY A 238 12.39 16.22 -26.11
C GLY A 238 13.41 16.56 -25.01
N SER A 239 13.36 17.82 -24.55
CA SER A 239 13.96 18.27 -23.29
C SER A 239 12.84 18.56 -22.29
N ALA A 240 13.13 18.49 -20.99
CA ALA A 240 12.15 18.61 -19.90
C ALA A 240 11.36 19.95 -19.83
N LEU A 241 11.59 20.91 -20.75
CA LEU A 241 11.24 22.33 -20.56
C LEU A 241 10.46 23.01 -21.71
N SER A 242 9.86 22.30 -22.67
CA SER A 242 9.08 22.96 -23.74
C SER A 242 7.74 22.26 -24.01
N PRO A 243 6.61 22.99 -24.15
CA PRO A 243 5.30 22.39 -24.41
C PRO A 243 5.21 21.89 -25.87
N VAL A 244 4.98 20.58 -26.05
CA VAL A 244 4.98 19.97 -27.38
C VAL A 244 3.89 18.91 -27.59
N GLY A 245 2.91 19.23 -28.44
CA GLY A 245 1.76 18.39 -28.78
C GLY A 245 2.03 17.28 -29.81
N TYR A 246 3.01 16.39 -29.55
CA TYR A 246 3.31 15.24 -30.43
C TYR A 246 2.88 13.90 -29.86
N SER A 247 2.65 12.96 -30.77
CA SER A 247 2.73 11.53 -30.47
C SER A 247 4.14 11.03 -30.78
N PHE A 248 4.83 10.43 -29.80
CA PHE A 248 6.12 9.77 -29.96
C PHE A 248 6.09 8.77 -31.14
N LEU A 249 5.14 7.84 -31.09
CA LEU A 249 4.90 6.86 -32.12
C LEU A 249 3.43 6.95 -32.49
N ARG A 250 3.19 7.35 -33.74
CA ARG A 250 1.87 7.46 -34.30
C ARG A 250 1.68 6.32 -35.29
N CYS A 251 0.58 5.61 -35.14
CA CYS A 251 0.07 4.71 -36.16
C CYS A 251 -1.31 5.23 -36.54
N ALA A 252 -1.36 6.22 -37.44
CA ALA A 252 -2.60 6.87 -37.87
C ALA A 252 -2.39 7.83 -39.05
N SER A 253 -2.62 7.41 -40.29
CA SER A 253 -3.01 8.26 -41.42
C SER A 253 -3.07 7.43 -42.70
N GLY A 254 -4.16 7.54 -43.47
CA GLY A 254 -4.24 7.00 -44.84
C GLY A 254 -5.36 5.99 -45.10
N ASN A 255 -5.45 5.55 -46.36
CA ASN A 255 -6.46 4.61 -46.86
C ASN A 255 -6.08 3.13 -46.69
N GLN A 256 -4.97 2.82 -46.01
CA GLN A 256 -4.46 1.45 -45.91
C GLN A 256 -5.24 0.58 -44.92
N ALA A 257 -5.23 -0.74 -45.18
CA ALA A 257 -6.00 -1.73 -44.44
C ALA A 257 -5.40 -2.08 -43.06
N SER A 258 -4.08 -2.11 -42.92
CA SER A 258 -3.43 -2.47 -41.65
C SER A 258 -2.10 -1.74 -41.51
N PHE A 259 -1.69 -1.43 -40.29
CA PHE A 259 -0.37 -0.91 -39.95
C PHE A 259 0.07 -1.41 -38.58
N SER A 260 1.34 -1.79 -38.46
CA SER A 260 1.89 -2.31 -37.22
C SER A 260 3.35 -1.92 -36.99
N ALA A 261 3.71 -1.69 -35.74
CA ALA A 261 5.09 -1.46 -35.31
C ALA A 261 5.44 -2.35 -34.12
N THR A 262 6.64 -2.94 -34.15
CA THR A 262 7.19 -3.71 -33.03
C THR A 262 8.44 -3.05 -32.51
N ILE A 263 8.46 -2.78 -31.20
CA ILE A 263 9.64 -2.36 -30.44
C ILE A 263 10.22 -3.64 -29.86
N GLU A 264 11.34 -4.11 -30.41
CA GLU A 264 11.93 -5.38 -30.02
C GLU A 264 12.65 -5.30 -28.66
N THR A 265 12.93 -6.46 -28.07
CA THR A 265 13.68 -6.58 -26.81
C THR A 265 15.03 -5.87 -26.91
N GLY A 266 15.42 -5.17 -25.84
CA GLY A 266 16.69 -4.44 -25.76
C GLY A 266 16.58 -2.96 -26.15
N VAL A 267 15.56 -2.56 -26.90
CA VAL A 267 15.33 -1.14 -27.23
C VAL A 267 14.69 -0.43 -26.03
N THR A 268 15.23 0.76 -25.71
CA THR A 268 14.63 1.67 -24.73
C THR A 268 14.09 2.93 -25.41
N LEU A 269 12.83 3.27 -25.12
CA LEU A 269 12.18 4.46 -25.63
C LEU A 269 11.88 5.39 -24.46
N ASN A 270 12.48 6.58 -24.48
CA ASN A 270 12.28 7.59 -23.46
C ASN A 270 11.54 8.79 -24.05
N TYR A 271 10.40 9.11 -23.46
CA TYR A 271 9.63 10.30 -23.78
C TYR A 271 9.42 11.15 -22.52
N TYR A 272 9.90 12.38 -22.52
CA TYR A 272 9.68 13.36 -21.46
C TYR A 272 9.05 14.61 -22.05
N GLY A 273 7.74 14.78 -21.86
CA GLY A 273 6.99 15.90 -22.43
C GLY A 273 6.14 16.62 -21.38
N ASN A 274 6.07 17.95 -21.45
CA ASN A 274 5.06 18.75 -20.75
C ASN A 274 3.93 19.00 -21.75
N ASN A 275 2.82 18.27 -21.63
CA ASN A 275 1.78 18.28 -22.66
C ASN A 275 0.45 18.73 -22.07
N ASN A 276 0.23 20.05 -22.01
CA ASN A 276 -1.07 20.64 -21.71
C ASN A 276 -2.03 20.61 -22.91
N THR A 277 -1.64 19.94 -24.01
CA THR A 277 -2.46 19.80 -25.23
C THR A 277 -3.07 18.39 -25.33
N ASN A 278 -4.07 18.20 -26.19
CA ASN A 278 -4.86 16.97 -26.32
C ASN A 278 -4.14 15.74 -26.90
N VAL A 279 -2.83 15.63 -26.74
CA VAL A 279 -1.99 14.70 -27.54
C VAL A 279 -1.27 13.68 -26.66
N SER A 280 -1.48 12.40 -27.02
CA SER A 280 -0.91 11.22 -26.36
C SER A 280 0.50 10.93 -26.85
N CYS A 281 1.38 10.48 -25.95
CA CYS A 281 2.74 10.05 -26.27
C CYS A 281 2.70 8.86 -27.23
N LEU A 282 1.94 7.80 -26.91
CA LEU A 282 1.65 6.72 -27.85
C LEU A 282 0.24 6.91 -28.39
N TYR A 283 0.11 7.08 -29.70
CA TYR A 283 -1.20 7.28 -30.34
C TYR A 283 -1.46 6.21 -31.39
N ILE A 284 -2.38 5.31 -31.06
CA ILE A 284 -2.80 4.20 -31.90
C ILE A 284 -4.21 4.54 -32.35
N SER A 285 -4.41 4.79 -33.65
CA SER A 285 -5.74 5.12 -34.14
C SER A 285 -6.01 4.59 -35.53
N THR A 286 -7.20 4.03 -35.70
CA THR A 286 -7.75 3.73 -37.02
C THR A 286 -8.62 4.90 -37.47
N SER A 287 -8.52 5.32 -38.74
CA SER A 287 -9.35 6.38 -39.32
C SER A 287 -9.68 6.07 -40.78
N GLY A 288 -10.85 6.49 -41.29
CA GLY A 288 -11.26 6.34 -42.70
C GLY A 288 -12.67 5.76 -42.90
N THR A 289 -13.18 5.82 -44.13
CA THR A 289 -14.59 5.52 -44.47
C THR A 289 -14.82 4.35 -45.43
N THR A 290 -13.76 3.66 -45.89
CA THR A 290 -13.86 2.72 -47.02
C THR A 290 -13.71 1.22 -46.68
N ALA A 291 -13.03 0.84 -45.59
CA ALA A 291 -12.83 -0.57 -45.20
C ALA A 291 -12.42 -0.71 -43.71
N ALA A 292 -12.59 -1.90 -43.14
CA ALA A 292 -12.11 -2.23 -41.78
C ALA A 292 -10.58 -2.09 -41.71
N LYS A 293 -10.07 -1.50 -40.62
CA LYS A 293 -8.64 -1.22 -40.45
C LYS A 293 -8.04 -1.74 -39.15
N SER A 294 -6.77 -2.12 -39.18
CA SER A 294 -6.06 -2.58 -37.98
C SER A 294 -4.80 -1.76 -37.68
N ALA A 295 -4.67 -1.30 -36.44
CA ALA A 295 -3.53 -0.57 -35.91
C ALA A 295 -2.93 -1.34 -34.74
N THR A 296 -1.66 -1.72 -34.79
CA THR A 296 -1.04 -2.45 -33.66
C THR A 296 0.34 -1.92 -33.31
N ILE A 297 0.57 -1.63 -32.03
CA ILE A 297 1.91 -1.41 -31.49
C ILE A 297 2.22 -2.51 -30.49
N THR A 298 3.33 -3.22 -30.72
CA THR A 298 3.84 -4.26 -29.83
C THR A 298 5.10 -3.77 -29.14
N ASN A 299 5.09 -3.71 -27.81
CA ASN A 299 6.26 -3.42 -26.98
C ASN A 299 6.83 -4.72 -26.39
N LYS A 300 8.04 -5.12 -26.82
CA LYS A 300 8.85 -6.16 -26.16
C LYS A 300 10.06 -5.57 -25.42
N GLY A 301 10.36 -4.29 -25.62
CA GLY A 301 11.45 -3.56 -24.98
C GLY A 301 11.00 -2.78 -23.74
N THR A 302 11.61 -1.62 -23.53
CA THR A 302 11.28 -0.70 -22.44
C THR A 302 10.71 0.60 -22.98
N ILE A 303 9.54 1.01 -22.49
CA ILE A 303 8.95 2.32 -22.75
C ILE A 303 8.87 3.09 -21.44
N ASN A 304 9.54 4.23 -21.38
CA ASN A 304 9.46 5.16 -20.26
C ASN A 304 8.74 6.43 -20.71
N VAL A 305 7.64 6.76 -20.03
CA VAL A 305 6.86 7.96 -20.27
C VAL A 305 6.91 8.86 -19.04
N GLY A 306 7.35 10.10 -19.24
CA GLY A 306 7.56 11.09 -18.20
C GLY A 306 6.89 12.44 -18.48
N GLY A 307 6.57 13.20 -17.42
CA GLY A 307 6.15 14.60 -17.48
C GLY A 307 4.65 14.85 -17.22
N THR A 308 4.17 16.05 -17.54
CA THR A 308 2.75 16.49 -17.38
C THR A 308 1.94 16.21 -18.64
N THR A 309 1.87 14.96 -19.05
CA THR A 309 1.20 14.56 -20.30
C THR A 309 -0.24 14.14 -20.04
N ARG A 310 -1.16 14.61 -20.88
CA ARG A 310 -2.53 14.09 -20.87
C ARG A 310 -2.63 12.84 -21.74
N ASN A 311 -3.23 11.78 -21.20
CA ASN A 311 -3.42 10.50 -21.89
C ASN A 311 -2.14 9.93 -22.53
N PRO A 312 -1.07 9.66 -21.77
CA PRO A 312 0.20 9.09 -22.26
C PRO A 312 0.08 8.04 -23.36
N ILE A 313 -0.85 7.10 -23.21
CA ILE A 313 -1.15 6.10 -24.22
C ILE A 313 -2.62 6.26 -24.59
N SER A 314 -2.91 6.52 -25.86
CA SER A 314 -4.27 6.55 -26.38
C SER A 314 -4.47 5.46 -27.42
N ILE A 315 -5.50 4.66 -27.19
CA ILE A 315 -6.00 3.63 -28.09
C ILE A 315 -7.36 4.10 -28.59
N SER A 316 -7.45 4.48 -29.86
CA SER A 316 -8.62 5.16 -30.42
C SER A 316 -9.09 4.55 -31.74
N GLY A 317 -10.09 3.67 -31.69
CA GLY A 317 -10.74 3.09 -32.86
C GLY A 317 -11.56 4.10 -33.69
N ALA A 318 -11.64 3.87 -35.01
CA ALA A 318 -12.42 4.67 -35.95
C ALA A 318 -13.93 4.58 -35.70
N SER A 319 -14.64 5.71 -35.79
CA SER A 319 -16.06 5.84 -35.48
C SER A 319 -17.07 5.25 -36.44
N THR A 320 -16.64 4.75 -37.61
CA THR A 320 -17.56 4.58 -38.74
C THR A 320 -17.69 3.17 -39.32
N LEU A 321 -16.83 2.19 -38.98
CA LEU A 321 -16.80 0.88 -39.69
C LEU A 321 -16.52 -0.35 -38.80
N SER A 322 -17.46 -1.32 -38.82
CA SER A 322 -17.37 -2.61 -38.11
C SER A 322 -16.12 -3.39 -38.53
N GLY A 323 -15.41 -3.95 -37.54
CA GLY A 323 -14.20 -4.75 -37.74
C GLY A 323 -12.87 -3.97 -37.63
N SER A 324 -12.90 -2.66 -37.45
CA SER A 324 -11.67 -1.90 -37.20
C SER A 324 -11.15 -2.14 -35.77
N THR A 325 -9.83 -2.29 -35.62
CA THR A 325 -9.17 -2.59 -34.33
C THR A 325 -7.97 -1.67 -34.08
N ALA A 326 -7.94 -1.03 -32.92
CA ALA A 326 -6.75 -0.34 -32.40
C ALA A 326 -6.20 -1.15 -31.22
N SER A 327 -4.93 -1.56 -31.28
CA SER A 327 -4.34 -2.51 -30.33
C SER A 327 -2.99 -2.05 -29.79
N PHE A 328 -2.85 -2.12 -28.47
CA PHE A 328 -1.56 -2.02 -27.79
C PHE A 328 -1.24 -3.34 -27.09
N VAL A 329 -0.07 -3.90 -27.40
CA VAL A 329 0.40 -5.17 -26.83
C VAL A 329 1.69 -4.92 -26.06
N ASN A 330 1.64 -5.02 -24.73
CA ASN A 330 2.80 -4.91 -23.85
C ASN A 330 3.30 -6.29 -23.41
N GLN A 331 4.47 -6.68 -23.91
CA GLN A 331 5.21 -7.90 -23.52
C GLN A 331 6.49 -7.58 -22.74
N GLY A 332 6.99 -6.33 -22.82
CA GLY A 332 8.16 -5.84 -22.10
C GLY A 332 7.79 -5.01 -20.87
N THR A 333 8.54 -3.93 -20.66
CA THR A 333 8.33 -3.00 -19.53
C THR A 333 7.73 -1.69 -20.03
N LEU A 334 6.65 -1.25 -19.37
CA LEU A 334 6.11 0.09 -19.52
C LEU A 334 6.17 0.79 -18.17
N THR A 335 6.85 1.94 -18.12
CA THR A 335 6.91 2.79 -16.93
C THR A 335 6.32 4.15 -17.25
N ALA A 336 5.35 4.59 -16.46
CA ALA A 336 4.77 5.92 -16.58
C ALA A 336 4.97 6.70 -15.26
N ASN A 337 5.77 7.77 -15.32
CA ASN A 337 6.17 8.58 -14.18
C ASN A 337 5.72 10.04 -14.38
N GLY A 338 4.85 10.59 -13.55
CA GLY A 338 4.56 12.02 -13.63
C GLY A 338 3.20 12.49 -13.10
N ALA A 339 2.95 13.79 -13.33
CA ALA A 339 1.75 14.50 -12.93
C ALA A 339 0.76 14.56 -14.11
N PHE A 340 -0.16 13.60 -14.23
CA PHE A 340 -1.09 13.53 -15.36
C PHE A 340 -2.25 14.54 -15.19
N ALA A 341 -2.00 15.83 -15.39
CA ALA A 341 -2.97 16.91 -15.16
C ALA A 341 -4.00 17.08 -16.30
N GLY A 342 -5.25 17.42 -15.95
CA GLY A 342 -6.27 17.91 -16.90
C GLY A 342 -7.69 18.01 -16.32
N ASN A 343 -8.31 19.19 -16.42
CA ASN A 343 -9.71 19.43 -16.10
C ASN A 343 -10.61 18.76 -17.17
N THR A 344 -10.87 17.46 -17.01
CA THR A 344 -12.23 16.87 -17.04
C THR A 344 -12.23 15.34 -17.08
N THR A 345 -11.25 14.62 -17.67
CA THR A 345 -11.24 13.12 -17.67
C THR A 345 -9.92 12.43 -18.15
N PRO A 346 -8.73 12.62 -17.55
CA PRO A 346 -7.51 11.97 -18.05
C PRO A 346 -7.33 10.51 -17.55
N GLY A 347 -6.58 9.70 -18.31
CA GLY A 347 -6.06 8.41 -17.83
C GLY A 347 -4.76 7.96 -18.52
N VAL A 348 -3.89 7.18 -17.86
CA VAL A 348 -2.56 6.84 -18.41
C VAL A 348 -2.68 6.02 -19.68
N ILE A 349 -3.42 4.92 -19.60
CA ILE A 349 -3.93 4.17 -20.76
C ILE A 349 -5.37 4.62 -20.97
N PHE A 350 -5.56 5.42 -22.00
CA PHE A 350 -6.84 6.00 -22.38
C PHE A 350 -7.39 5.28 -23.60
N MET A 351 -8.54 4.64 -23.46
CA MET A 351 -9.24 3.94 -24.53
C MET A 351 -10.50 4.72 -24.88
N ALA A 352 -10.57 5.32 -26.07
CA ALA A 352 -11.69 6.18 -26.47
C ALA A 352 -12.06 6.03 -27.96
N GLY A 353 -13.12 6.70 -28.39
CA GLY A 353 -13.58 6.74 -29.79
C GLY A 353 -15.01 6.22 -29.99
N GLY A 354 -15.64 6.57 -31.12
CA GLY A 354 -16.84 5.86 -31.57
C GLY A 354 -16.43 4.59 -32.31
N GLY A 355 -17.33 3.64 -32.56
CA GLY A 355 -17.13 2.58 -33.54
C GLY A 355 -16.83 1.19 -32.98
N TYR A 356 -15.56 0.74 -32.94
CA TYR A 356 -15.23 -0.70 -32.81
C TYR A 356 -13.84 -0.99 -32.19
N SER A 357 -13.72 -2.18 -31.57
CA SER A 357 -12.58 -2.88 -30.90
C SER A 357 -11.32 -2.07 -30.52
N ASN A 358 -11.25 -1.58 -29.28
CA ASN A 358 -10.02 -1.13 -28.65
C ASN A 358 -9.44 -2.27 -27.81
N VAL A 359 -8.21 -2.70 -28.10
CA VAL A 359 -7.58 -3.85 -27.44
C VAL A 359 -6.34 -3.41 -26.69
N PHE A 360 -6.25 -3.81 -25.43
CA PHE A 360 -5.05 -3.67 -24.64
C PHE A 360 -4.68 -5.02 -24.02
N THR A 361 -3.49 -5.54 -24.37
CA THR A 361 -2.97 -6.81 -23.85
C THR A 361 -1.68 -6.55 -23.10
N ASN A 362 -1.60 -7.01 -21.86
CA ASN A 362 -0.39 -6.99 -21.05
C ASN A 362 0.02 -8.42 -20.65
N SER A 363 1.19 -8.85 -21.12
CA SER A 363 1.90 -10.04 -20.64
C SER A 363 3.25 -9.70 -19.98
N GLY A 364 3.64 -8.42 -20.01
CA GLY A 364 4.87 -7.90 -19.40
C GLY A 364 4.63 -7.23 -18.04
N THR A 365 5.45 -6.24 -17.73
CA THR A 365 5.34 -5.44 -16.50
C THR A 365 4.93 -4.03 -16.82
N ILE A 366 4.00 -3.50 -16.04
CA ILE A 366 3.61 -2.10 -16.10
C ILE A 366 3.73 -1.46 -14.73
N ASN A 367 4.49 -0.37 -14.66
CA ASN A 367 4.69 0.42 -13.46
C ASN A 367 4.11 1.81 -13.67
N PHE A 368 3.13 2.17 -12.86
CA PHE A 368 2.53 3.49 -12.83
C PHE A 368 2.92 4.16 -11.53
N ASN A 369 3.68 5.26 -11.61
CA ASN A 369 4.10 6.06 -10.46
C ASN A 369 3.60 7.51 -10.66
N THR A 370 2.49 7.87 -10.00
CA THR A 370 1.86 9.19 -10.18
C THR A 370 2.12 10.10 -8.99
N SER A 371 2.48 11.37 -9.22
CA SER A 371 3.00 12.27 -8.17
C SER A 371 2.21 13.56 -7.89
N ALA A 372 1.09 13.85 -8.57
CA ALA A 372 0.36 15.12 -8.40
C ALA A 372 -1.10 14.96 -7.96
N ASP A 373 -1.61 16.02 -7.35
CA ASP A 373 -3.00 16.22 -6.91
C ASP A 373 -3.96 16.10 -8.11
N GLN A 374 -4.64 14.96 -8.18
CA GLN A 374 -5.54 14.65 -9.29
C GLN A 374 -6.97 15.04 -8.91
N THR A 375 -7.64 15.79 -9.78
CA THR A 375 -9.10 15.92 -9.75
C THR A 375 -9.76 14.54 -9.67
N THR A 376 -10.96 14.45 -9.09
CA THR A 376 -11.68 13.20 -8.73
C THR A 376 -11.85 12.12 -9.82
N ASP A 377 -11.53 12.41 -11.08
CA ASP A 377 -11.80 11.53 -12.24
C ASP A 377 -10.56 10.96 -12.96
N CYS A 378 -9.34 11.11 -12.43
CA CYS A 378 -8.14 10.53 -13.04
C CYS A 378 -7.99 9.03 -12.72
N SER A 379 -7.59 8.21 -13.71
CA SER A 379 -7.31 6.77 -13.51
C SER A 379 -6.12 6.25 -14.32
N VAL A 380 -5.54 5.13 -13.90
CA VAL A 380 -4.42 4.50 -14.60
C VAL A 380 -4.88 3.91 -15.93
N ILE A 381 -5.94 3.11 -15.89
CA ILE A 381 -6.63 2.64 -17.09
C ILE A 381 -7.99 3.31 -17.11
N LYS A 382 -8.32 3.93 -18.25
CA LYS A 382 -9.59 4.60 -18.46
C LYS A 382 -10.16 4.20 -19.80
N VAL A 383 -11.32 3.54 -19.79
CA VAL A 383 -12.18 3.48 -20.96
C VAL A 383 -13.09 4.71 -20.94
N TYR A 384 -13.32 5.34 -22.09
CA TYR A 384 -14.15 6.55 -22.22
C TYR A 384 -14.98 6.53 -23.50
N GLY A 385 -16.28 6.81 -23.40
CA GLY A 385 -17.20 6.95 -24.54
C GLY A 385 -18.28 5.86 -24.59
N ASN A 386 -19.26 6.04 -25.50
CA ASN A 386 -20.51 5.27 -25.57
C ASN A 386 -20.54 4.16 -26.64
N THR A 387 -19.48 4.02 -27.44
CA THR A 387 -19.43 3.08 -28.58
C THR A 387 -18.18 2.19 -28.57
N VAL A 388 -17.42 2.16 -27.48
CA VAL A 388 -16.11 1.50 -27.42
C VAL A 388 -16.29 0.03 -27.02
N ASN A 389 -15.87 -0.90 -27.87
CA ASN A 389 -15.67 -2.29 -27.43
C ASN A 389 -14.25 -2.41 -26.88
N ALA A 390 -14.06 -2.17 -25.57
CA ALA A 390 -12.75 -2.25 -24.94
C ALA A 390 -12.48 -3.65 -24.39
N SER A 391 -11.46 -4.32 -24.92
CA SER A 391 -10.95 -5.59 -24.41
C SER A 391 -9.60 -5.38 -23.75
N ILE A 392 -9.56 -5.51 -22.42
CA ILE A 392 -8.33 -5.46 -21.63
C ILE A 392 -8.00 -6.88 -21.15
N ALA A 393 -6.82 -7.38 -21.50
CA ALA A 393 -6.32 -8.68 -21.05
C ALA A 393 -5.00 -8.51 -20.30
N ASN A 394 -4.96 -8.92 -19.03
CA ASN A 394 -3.75 -8.90 -18.22
C ASN A 394 -3.34 -10.32 -17.81
N SER A 395 -2.23 -10.81 -18.34
CA SER A 395 -1.54 -12.02 -17.87
C SER A 395 -0.19 -11.72 -17.20
N GLY A 396 0.26 -10.47 -17.24
CA GLY A 396 1.48 -9.99 -16.60
C GLY A 396 1.21 -9.31 -15.26
N THR A 397 2.03 -8.29 -14.96
CA THR A 397 1.93 -7.50 -13.73
C THR A 397 1.55 -6.06 -14.03
N ILE A 398 0.54 -5.55 -13.32
CA ILE A 398 0.16 -4.13 -13.30
C ILE A 398 0.39 -3.61 -11.89
N ASN A 399 1.32 -2.66 -11.73
CA ASN A 399 1.60 -1.98 -10.48
C ASN A 399 1.07 -0.55 -10.54
N VAL A 400 0.08 -0.27 -9.69
CA VAL A 400 -0.45 1.08 -9.45
C VAL A 400 0.08 1.54 -8.10
N ASP A 401 1.21 2.24 -8.14
CA ASP A 401 1.79 2.89 -6.97
C ASP A 401 1.66 4.41 -7.12
N SER A 402 1.19 5.07 -6.08
CA SER A 402 1.11 6.52 -6.10
C SER A 402 1.42 7.06 -4.73
N SER A 403 2.33 8.03 -4.68
CA SER A 403 2.66 8.75 -3.46
C SER A 403 1.48 9.57 -2.91
N GLN A 404 0.40 9.71 -3.69
CA GLN A 404 -0.84 10.41 -3.36
C GLN A 404 -2.06 9.52 -3.61
N ALA A 405 -3.16 9.75 -2.88
CA ALA A 405 -4.36 8.89 -2.97
C ALA A 405 -5.15 9.11 -4.28
N LEU A 406 -5.11 8.15 -5.21
CA LEU A 406 -6.02 8.15 -6.37
C LEU A 406 -7.46 7.87 -5.92
N THR A 407 -8.45 8.48 -6.58
CA THR A 407 -9.86 8.08 -6.42
C THR A 407 -10.12 6.76 -7.15
N ASN A 408 -9.74 6.69 -8.44
CA ASN A 408 -9.94 5.51 -9.29
C ASN A 408 -8.59 5.01 -9.84
N ALA A 409 -8.26 3.73 -9.65
CA ALA A 409 -7.12 3.07 -10.27
C ALA A 409 -7.50 2.61 -11.70
N ILE A 410 -8.64 1.95 -11.86
CA ILE A 410 -9.14 1.47 -13.14
C ILE A 410 -10.58 1.93 -13.30
N VAL A 411 -10.91 2.52 -14.45
CA VAL A 411 -12.27 2.94 -14.79
C VAL A 411 -12.69 2.20 -16.06
N LEU A 412 -13.76 1.42 -15.93
CA LEU A 412 -14.47 0.82 -17.06
C LEU A 412 -15.78 1.58 -17.24
N THR A 413 -16.03 2.13 -18.42
CA THR A 413 -17.29 2.82 -18.73
C THR A 413 -17.95 2.09 -19.87
N ASP A 414 -19.25 1.77 -19.74
CA ASP A 414 -20.11 1.07 -20.71
C ASP A 414 -20.30 -0.45 -20.55
N SER A 415 -21.34 -0.96 -21.22
CA SER A 415 -21.81 -2.35 -21.17
C SER A 415 -21.03 -3.32 -22.07
N LYS A 416 -19.92 -2.88 -22.69
CA LYS A 416 -19.12 -3.69 -23.64
C LYS A 416 -17.64 -3.74 -23.30
N SER A 417 -17.22 -3.02 -22.26
CA SER A 417 -15.86 -3.08 -21.74
C SER A 417 -15.64 -4.33 -20.90
N THR A 418 -14.63 -5.12 -21.23
CA THR A 418 -14.22 -6.31 -20.48
C THR A 418 -12.77 -6.20 -20.03
N LEU A 419 -12.51 -6.41 -18.75
CA LEU A 419 -11.17 -6.63 -18.22
C LEU A 419 -11.05 -8.07 -17.74
N THR A 420 -10.14 -8.84 -18.35
CA THR A 420 -9.81 -10.20 -17.94
C THR A 420 -8.42 -10.23 -17.33
N ASN A 421 -8.34 -10.62 -16.05
CA ASN A 421 -7.10 -10.78 -15.31
C ASN A 421 -6.80 -12.27 -15.11
N THR A 422 -5.67 -12.72 -15.64
CA THR A 422 -5.02 -14.01 -15.36
C THR A 422 -3.66 -13.83 -14.67
N GLY A 423 -3.19 -12.59 -14.50
CA GLY A 423 -1.93 -12.23 -13.86
C GLY A 423 -2.13 -11.54 -12.50
N THR A 424 -1.28 -10.54 -12.22
CA THR A 424 -1.29 -9.79 -10.96
C THR A 424 -1.63 -8.31 -11.17
N ILE A 425 -2.53 -7.78 -10.34
CA ILE A 425 -2.85 -6.35 -10.26
C ILE A 425 -2.58 -5.88 -8.83
N ASN A 426 -1.63 -4.96 -8.66
CA ASN A 426 -1.29 -4.34 -7.39
C ASN A 426 -1.82 -2.90 -7.36
N ILE A 427 -2.67 -2.58 -6.38
CA ILE A 427 -3.34 -1.29 -6.24
C ILE A 427 -3.01 -0.72 -4.86
N ALA A 428 -1.96 0.12 -4.80
CA ALA A 428 -1.61 0.83 -3.58
C ALA A 428 -2.68 1.88 -3.22
N THR A 429 -3.22 2.57 -4.25
CA THR A 429 -4.29 3.56 -4.10
C THR A 429 -5.29 3.50 -5.28
N GLY A 430 -6.49 4.09 -5.11
CA GLY A 430 -7.58 4.06 -6.10
C GLY A 430 -8.48 2.82 -6.01
N GLN A 431 -9.63 2.88 -6.70
CA GLN A 431 -10.58 1.78 -6.86
C GLN A 431 -10.66 1.27 -8.29
N ILE A 432 -11.17 0.07 -8.50
CA ILE A 432 -11.66 -0.40 -9.80
C ILE A 432 -13.13 -0.03 -9.87
N THR A 433 -13.51 0.90 -10.76
CA THR A 433 -14.87 1.43 -10.81
C THR A 433 -15.51 1.30 -12.18
N GLY A 434 -16.82 1.08 -12.17
CA GLY A 434 -17.68 1.17 -13.33
C GLY A 434 -18.39 2.50 -13.33
N THR A 435 -18.55 3.17 -14.46
CA THR A 435 -19.53 4.29 -14.54
C THR A 435 -20.53 4.05 -15.65
N SER A 436 -21.80 4.05 -15.27
CA SER A 436 -22.91 4.36 -16.17
C SER A 436 -23.16 5.86 -16.04
N GLY A 437 -22.74 6.68 -16.99
CA GLY A 437 -23.33 8.03 -17.06
C GLY A 437 -24.85 7.97 -17.33
N THR A 438 -25.48 9.13 -17.43
CA THR A 438 -26.93 9.23 -17.60
C THR A 438 -27.38 8.67 -18.95
N GLY A 439 -28.21 7.62 -18.94
CA GLY A 439 -28.84 7.06 -20.15
C GLY A 439 -28.29 5.71 -20.65
N TYR A 440 -27.45 5.00 -19.89
CA TYR A 440 -26.85 3.74 -20.33
C TYR A 440 -27.48 2.50 -19.67
N THR A 441 -27.72 1.43 -20.44
CA THR A 441 -28.25 0.14 -19.97
C THR A 441 -27.16 -0.94 -20.07
N GLY A 442 -26.66 -1.43 -18.93
CA GLY A 442 -25.70 -2.54 -18.83
C GLY A 442 -24.50 -2.24 -17.92
N SER A 443 -23.70 -3.26 -17.60
CA SER A 443 -22.56 -3.17 -16.67
C SER A 443 -21.28 -3.64 -17.36
N ALA A 444 -20.16 -2.92 -17.15
CA ALA A 444 -18.84 -3.41 -17.57
C ALA A 444 -18.52 -4.73 -16.85
N ALA A 445 -17.73 -5.61 -17.47
CA ALA A 445 -17.35 -6.89 -16.87
C ALA A 445 -15.89 -6.89 -16.43
N PHE A 446 -15.65 -7.33 -15.19
CA PHE A 446 -14.31 -7.59 -14.67
C PHE A 446 -14.23 -9.06 -14.28
N ASN A 447 -13.34 -9.80 -14.94
CA ASN A 447 -13.14 -11.23 -14.71
C ASN A 447 -11.75 -11.45 -14.10
N ASN A 448 -11.68 -11.80 -12.81
CA ASN A 448 -10.46 -12.26 -12.16
C ASN A 448 -10.44 -13.79 -12.21
N ASN A 449 -9.62 -14.39 -13.05
CA ASN A 449 -9.63 -15.83 -13.28
C ASN A 449 -8.89 -16.61 -12.18
N ALA A 450 -9.10 -17.93 -12.13
CA ALA A 450 -8.39 -18.80 -11.20
C ALA A 450 -6.86 -18.66 -11.34
N GLY A 451 -6.17 -18.54 -10.20
CA GLY A 451 -4.73 -18.29 -10.14
C GLY A 451 -4.30 -16.83 -10.30
N ALA A 452 -5.23 -15.91 -10.58
CA ALA A 452 -4.95 -14.47 -10.67
C ALA A 452 -5.02 -13.79 -9.30
N PHE A 453 -4.24 -12.72 -9.12
CA PHE A 453 -4.13 -11.98 -7.87
C PHE A 453 -4.49 -10.49 -8.03
N ILE A 454 -5.22 -9.98 -7.04
CA ILE A 454 -5.43 -8.54 -6.85
C ILE A 454 -4.99 -8.18 -5.44
N ASN A 455 -3.96 -7.35 -5.31
CA ASN A 455 -3.48 -6.87 -4.01
C ASN A 455 -3.90 -5.41 -3.84
N THR A 456 -4.60 -5.06 -2.76
CA THR A 456 -5.09 -3.70 -2.51
C THR A 456 -4.90 -3.28 -1.05
N SER A 457 -4.51 -2.02 -0.79
CA SER A 457 -4.09 -1.55 0.55
C SER A 457 -4.90 -0.37 1.14
N LYS A 458 -6.13 -0.10 0.68
CA LYS A 458 -6.88 1.11 1.12
C LYS A 458 -7.70 0.92 2.41
N THR A 459 -7.47 1.82 3.36
CA THR A 459 -8.11 1.88 4.68
C THR A 459 -9.44 2.63 4.79
N ASN A 460 -9.80 3.56 3.89
CA ASN A 460 -10.78 4.57 4.32
C ASN A 460 -11.83 5.06 3.32
N GLN A 461 -11.90 4.61 2.07
CA GLN A 461 -13.00 5.05 1.18
C GLN A 461 -13.35 3.95 0.20
N THR A 462 -14.56 3.39 0.41
CA THR A 462 -15.37 2.54 -0.48
C THR A 462 -14.67 1.31 -1.10
N THR A 463 -15.45 0.26 -1.32
CA THR A 463 -15.00 -1.05 -1.81
C THR A 463 -14.02 -0.93 -2.99
N ALA A 464 -13.03 -1.83 -3.07
CA ALA A 464 -12.10 -1.91 -4.23
C ALA A 464 -12.82 -2.02 -5.58
N PHE A 465 -14.13 -2.34 -5.55
CA PHE A 465 -15.06 -2.42 -6.66
C PHE A 465 -16.33 -1.62 -6.34
N THR A 466 -16.87 -0.84 -7.28
CA THR A 466 -18.19 -0.18 -7.14
C THR A 466 -19.31 -1.04 -7.76
N SER A 467 -20.58 -0.81 -7.37
CA SER A 467 -21.76 -1.64 -7.74
C SER A 467 -22.15 -1.63 -9.22
N THR A 468 -21.45 -0.86 -10.04
CA THR A 468 -21.68 -0.63 -11.48
C THR A 468 -20.79 -1.51 -12.37
N ILE A 469 -19.97 -2.41 -11.81
CA ILE A 469 -19.22 -3.46 -12.53
C ILE A 469 -19.80 -4.85 -12.20
N ALA A 470 -19.93 -5.70 -13.22
CA ALA A 470 -20.20 -7.12 -13.08
C ALA A 470 -18.86 -7.82 -12.80
N LEU A 471 -18.58 -8.06 -11.52
CA LEU A 471 -17.38 -8.74 -11.06
C LEU A 471 -17.59 -10.26 -11.04
N THR A 472 -16.81 -10.98 -11.84
CA THR A 472 -16.62 -12.43 -11.70
C THR A 472 -15.24 -12.67 -11.10
N ASN A 473 -15.18 -13.08 -9.83
CA ASN A 473 -13.91 -13.38 -9.16
C ASN A 473 -13.76 -14.88 -8.87
N ASN A 474 -12.95 -15.56 -9.68
CA ASN A 474 -12.48 -16.93 -9.47
C ASN A 474 -11.02 -16.98 -8.98
N GLY A 475 -10.35 -15.83 -8.86
CA GLY A 475 -9.00 -15.68 -8.32
C GLY A 475 -8.96 -15.15 -6.88
N THR A 476 -7.79 -14.70 -6.44
CA THR A 476 -7.54 -14.20 -5.08
C THR A 476 -7.53 -12.68 -5.03
N ILE A 477 -8.27 -12.10 -4.07
CA ILE A 477 -8.20 -10.66 -3.74
C ILE A 477 -7.62 -10.54 -2.33
N ASN A 478 -6.40 -10.02 -2.23
CA ASN A 478 -5.74 -9.74 -0.96
C ASN A 478 -5.98 -8.29 -0.57
N TYR A 479 -6.68 -8.09 0.54
CA TYR A 479 -6.78 -6.80 1.19
C TYR A 479 -5.67 -6.69 2.23
N ASN A 480 -4.65 -5.90 1.93
CA ASN A 480 -3.63 -5.53 2.90
C ASN A 480 -4.22 -4.45 3.82
N PHE A 481 -4.95 -4.87 4.87
CA PHE A 481 -5.41 -3.95 5.91
C PHE A 481 -4.19 -3.51 6.76
N PRO A 482 -3.95 -2.20 6.92
CA PRO A 482 -2.96 -1.68 7.87
C PRO A 482 -3.33 -2.02 9.31
N ASN A 483 -2.31 -2.13 10.17
CA ASN A 483 -2.47 -2.17 11.62
C ASN A 483 -3.37 -1.01 12.10
N ILE A 484 -4.40 -1.31 12.89
CA ILE A 484 -5.24 -0.30 13.53
C ILE A 484 -4.44 0.36 14.66
N ASN A 485 -4.04 1.62 14.48
CA ASN A 485 -3.20 2.37 15.42
C ASN A 485 -3.98 3.39 16.29
N GLY A 486 -5.32 3.37 16.22
CA GLY A 486 -6.20 4.28 16.97
C GLY A 486 -7.61 3.68 17.14
N ASN A 487 -8.59 4.47 17.56
CA ASN A 487 -9.97 4.01 17.75
C ASN A 487 -10.69 3.96 16.39
N VAL A 488 -11.15 2.77 16.00
CA VAL A 488 -11.81 2.51 14.70
C VAL A 488 -13.08 1.72 14.91
N ASN A 489 -14.16 2.15 14.26
CA ASN A 489 -15.40 1.36 14.15
C ASN A 489 -15.31 0.40 12.98
N LEU A 490 -15.69 -0.86 13.16
CA LEU A 490 -15.60 -1.89 12.13
C LEU A 490 -16.50 -1.57 10.92
N SER A 491 -17.62 -0.86 11.12
CA SER A 491 -18.50 -0.40 10.04
C SER A 491 -17.81 0.53 9.04
N THR A 492 -16.74 1.23 9.46
CA THR A 492 -15.94 2.08 8.56
C THR A 492 -14.96 1.26 7.72
N LEU A 493 -14.75 -0.01 8.06
CA LEU A 493 -13.93 -0.95 7.28
C LEU A 493 -14.78 -1.66 6.22
N GLY A 494 -14.21 -1.84 5.03
CA GLY A 494 -14.86 -2.54 3.91
C GLY A 494 -15.27 -3.98 4.22
N ASN A 495 -16.00 -4.64 3.31
CA ASN A 495 -16.29 -6.07 3.45
C ASN A 495 -14.99 -6.89 3.30
N CYS A 496 -14.73 -7.74 4.29
CA CYS A 496 -13.46 -8.44 4.43
C CYS A 496 -13.68 -9.78 5.16
N SER A 497 -14.35 -10.73 4.51
CA SER A 497 -14.67 -12.04 5.12
C SER A 497 -13.45 -12.96 5.31
N ASN A 498 -12.32 -12.65 4.69
CA ASN A 498 -11.14 -13.52 4.66
C ASN A 498 -9.81 -12.82 5.03
N CYS A 499 -9.85 -11.67 5.70
CA CYS A 499 -8.60 -10.96 6.02
C CYS A 499 -8.16 -11.15 7.47
N ASP A 500 -6.85 -11.02 7.64
CA ASP A 500 -6.16 -11.03 8.93
C ASP A 500 -6.03 -9.57 9.39
N LEU A 501 -6.65 -9.22 10.52
CA LEU A 501 -6.67 -7.86 11.05
C LEU A 501 -5.85 -7.78 12.34
N SER A 502 -5.15 -6.66 12.53
CA SER A 502 -4.34 -6.40 13.72
C SER A 502 -4.67 -5.05 14.34
N VAL A 503 -4.73 -5.00 15.67
CA VAL A 503 -4.86 -3.78 16.46
C VAL A 503 -3.57 -3.57 17.24
N SER A 504 -2.96 -2.40 17.10
CA SER A 504 -1.71 -2.03 17.77
C SER A 504 -1.94 -1.66 19.23
N ASN A 505 -0.86 -1.54 20.00
CA ASN A 505 -0.88 -1.03 21.37
C ASN A 505 -1.57 0.35 21.43
N GLY A 506 -2.51 0.53 22.37
CA GLY A 506 -3.30 1.75 22.53
C GLY A 506 -4.44 1.92 21.53
N GLY A 507 -4.48 1.12 20.45
CA GLY A 507 -5.57 1.13 19.48
C GLY A 507 -6.83 0.43 20.02
N GLU A 508 -8.00 0.84 19.54
CA GLU A 508 -9.28 0.19 19.85
C GLU A 508 -10.03 -0.16 18.57
N LEU A 509 -10.47 -1.40 18.45
CA LEU A 509 -11.42 -1.82 17.43
C LEU A 509 -12.81 -2.00 18.06
N VAL A 510 -13.79 -1.25 17.57
CA VAL A 510 -15.19 -1.36 17.99
C VAL A 510 -15.98 -2.10 16.90
N ILE A 511 -16.55 -3.26 17.23
CA ILE A 511 -17.45 -4.02 16.37
C ILE A 511 -18.86 -3.46 16.52
N ASP A 512 -19.26 -2.55 15.64
CA ASP A 512 -20.56 -1.87 15.62
C ASP A 512 -21.50 -2.39 14.50
N ALA A 513 -21.05 -3.36 13.70
CA ALA A 513 -21.85 -4.03 12.68
C ALA A 513 -21.49 -5.53 12.56
N THR A 514 -22.44 -6.34 12.09
CA THR A 514 -22.23 -7.79 11.90
C THR A 514 -21.18 -8.07 10.83
N LYS A 515 -20.13 -8.83 11.16
CA LYS A 515 -19.01 -9.14 10.24
C LYS A 515 -18.39 -10.51 10.50
N THR A 516 -17.78 -11.06 9.45
CA THR A 516 -16.87 -12.20 9.49
C THR A 516 -15.47 -11.73 9.11
N LEU A 517 -14.44 -12.20 9.80
CA LEU A 517 -13.02 -12.01 9.52
C LEU A 517 -12.32 -13.38 9.43
N LYS A 518 -11.13 -13.45 8.82
CA LYS A 518 -10.30 -14.65 8.91
C LYS A 518 -9.67 -14.74 10.29
N SER A 519 -8.81 -13.80 10.66
CA SER A 519 -8.23 -13.74 12.01
C SER A 519 -8.19 -12.31 12.53
N LEU A 520 -8.12 -12.18 13.86
CA LEU A 520 -7.96 -10.91 14.54
C LEU A 520 -6.86 -11.04 15.60
N SER A 521 -5.90 -10.12 15.61
CA SER A 521 -4.82 -10.08 16.61
C SER A 521 -4.78 -8.72 17.28
N ILE A 522 -4.98 -8.70 18.59
CA ILE A 522 -4.91 -7.48 19.40
C ILE A 522 -3.58 -7.48 20.13
N ALA A 523 -2.70 -6.53 19.83
CA ALA A 523 -1.41 -6.37 20.48
C ALA A 523 -1.58 -6.04 21.98
N ALA A 524 -0.53 -6.24 22.77
CA ALA A 524 -0.53 -5.85 24.19
C ALA A 524 -0.91 -4.37 24.35
N GLY A 525 -1.84 -4.06 25.27
CA GLY A 525 -2.41 -2.73 25.45
C GLY A 525 -3.46 -2.32 24.40
N GLY A 526 -3.75 -3.17 23.40
CA GLY A 526 -4.85 -2.96 22.46
C GLY A 526 -6.21 -3.36 23.04
N LYS A 527 -7.28 -2.78 22.47
CA LYS A 527 -8.66 -2.92 22.95
C LYS A 527 -9.58 -3.44 21.85
N LEU A 528 -10.46 -4.37 22.20
CA LEU A 528 -11.53 -4.88 21.35
C LEU A 528 -12.88 -4.74 22.07
N THR A 529 -13.77 -3.93 21.50
CA THR A 529 -15.14 -3.74 21.99
C THR A 529 -16.11 -4.37 21.02
N ILE A 530 -16.85 -5.41 21.42
CA ILE A 530 -17.81 -6.09 20.56
C ILE A 530 -19.23 -5.70 20.95
N ASN A 531 -19.88 -4.85 20.13
CA ASN A 531 -21.27 -4.42 20.30
C ASN A 531 -22.25 -5.11 19.32
N ALA A 532 -21.74 -5.69 18.23
CA ALA A 532 -22.50 -6.43 17.22
C ALA A 532 -21.96 -7.87 17.05
N ALA A 533 -22.44 -8.61 16.05
CA ALA A 533 -21.99 -9.99 15.83
C ALA A 533 -20.62 -10.04 15.08
N LEU A 534 -19.62 -10.69 15.68
CA LEU A 534 -18.31 -10.93 15.06
C LEU A 534 -18.06 -12.44 14.92
N THR A 535 -17.65 -12.88 13.73
CA THR A 535 -17.13 -14.24 13.50
C THR A 535 -15.67 -14.18 13.06
N THR A 536 -14.79 -14.97 13.66
CA THR A 536 -13.40 -15.17 13.21
C THR A 536 -13.18 -16.64 12.83
N THR A 537 -12.82 -16.93 11.58
CA THR A 537 -12.69 -18.32 11.10
C THR A 537 -11.40 -19.01 11.56
N ASN A 538 -10.34 -18.24 11.78
CA ASN A 538 -9.04 -18.64 12.31
C ASN A 538 -8.78 -18.09 13.73
N GLY A 539 -9.82 -17.59 14.40
CA GLY A 539 -9.77 -17.16 15.80
C GLY A 539 -9.27 -15.74 16.05
N LEU A 540 -9.28 -15.37 17.34
CA LEU A 540 -8.84 -14.10 17.91
C LEU A 540 -7.66 -14.34 18.84
N THR A 541 -6.59 -13.58 18.73
CA THR A 541 -5.48 -13.57 19.69
C THR A 541 -5.45 -12.26 20.47
N LEU A 542 -5.48 -12.35 21.80
CA LEU A 542 -5.25 -11.24 22.73
C LEU A 542 -3.82 -11.37 23.25
N GLN A 543 -2.91 -10.52 22.77
CA GLN A 543 -1.49 -10.61 23.10
C GLN A 543 -1.18 -9.99 24.47
N SER A 544 -0.04 -10.39 25.05
CA SER A 544 0.48 -9.82 26.29
C SER A 544 2.00 -9.78 26.22
N ASP A 545 2.57 -8.71 26.79
CA ASP A 545 4.01 -8.51 26.96
C ASP A 545 4.30 -7.91 28.35
N ALA A 546 5.54 -7.48 28.59
CA ALA A 546 5.95 -6.87 29.85
C ALA A 546 5.23 -5.54 30.18
N ASN A 547 4.62 -4.88 29.18
CA ASN A 547 4.00 -3.56 29.31
C ASN A 547 2.48 -3.65 29.46
N GLY A 548 1.86 -4.76 29.09
CA GLY A 548 0.42 -4.97 29.30
C GLY A 548 -0.16 -6.22 28.64
N THR A 549 -1.49 -6.26 28.64
CA THR A 549 -2.29 -7.35 28.08
C THR A 549 -3.45 -6.75 27.29
N ALA A 550 -3.72 -7.31 26.11
CA ALA A 550 -4.88 -6.96 25.30
C ALA A 550 -6.19 -7.29 26.03
N THR A 551 -7.25 -6.55 25.70
CA THR A 551 -8.53 -6.67 26.40
C THR A 551 -9.71 -6.75 25.45
N MET A 552 -10.75 -7.48 25.87
CA MET A 552 -11.96 -7.72 25.11
C MET A 552 -13.20 -7.45 25.98
N LEU A 553 -14.03 -6.49 25.55
CA LEU A 553 -15.38 -6.29 26.03
C LEU A 553 -16.38 -6.87 25.02
N ASN A 554 -17.38 -7.60 25.49
CA ASN A 554 -18.30 -8.32 24.61
C ASN A 554 -19.75 -8.19 25.08
N SER A 555 -20.44 -7.17 24.59
CA SER A 555 -21.89 -6.97 24.74
C SER A 555 -22.68 -7.59 23.58
N GLY A 556 -22.04 -7.83 22.43
CA GLY A 556 -22.59 -8.49 21.26
C GLY A 556 -22.42 -10.01 21.25
N THR A 557 -22.34 -10.59 20.04
CA THR A 557 -22.12 -12.04 19.84
C THR A 557 -20.76 -12.25 19.22
N TYR A 558 -19.93 -13.11 19.82
CA TYR A 558 -18.65 -13.52 19.24
C TYR A 558 -18.68 -15.01 18.92
N THR A 559 -18.26 -15.39 17.71
CA THR A 559 -18.13 -16.78 17.26
C THR A 559 -16.70 -17.01 16.76
N GLY A 560 -16.00 -17.97 17.36
CA GLY A 560 -14.61 -18.30 17.06
C GLY A 560 -13.85 -18.69 18.33
N THR A 561 -12.63 -19.18 18.17
CA THR A 561 -11.74 -19.46 19.32
C THR A 561 -11.03 -18.17 19.73
N VAL A 562 -10.93 -17.90 21.04
CA VAL A 562 -10.06 -16.85 21.59
C VAL A 562 -8.83 -17.50 22.22
N THR A 563 -7.67 -16.98 21.87
CA THR A 563 -6.37 -17.27 22.50
C THR A 563 -5.95 -16.05 23.31
N ALA A 564 -6.10 -16.11 24.63
CA ALA A 564 -5.69 -15.05 25.54
C ALA A 564 -4.32 -15.33 26.13
N ASN A 565 -3.36 -14.43 25.90
CA ASN A 565 -1.99 -14.56 26.36
C ASN A 565 -1.78 -13.84 27.70
N GLN A 566 -0.90 -14.40 28.53
CA GLN A 566 -0.39 -13.77 29.75
C GLN A 566 1.14 -13.85 29.76
N TYR A 567 1.79 -12.68 29.79
CA TYR A 567 3.24 -12.60 29.95
C TYR A 567 3.64 -12.86 31.41
N LEU A 568 4.61 -13.75 31.59
CA LEU A 568 5.18 -14.12 32.87
C LEU A 568 6.69 -13.83 32.83
N GLY A 569 7.14 -12.87 33.62
CA GLY A 569 8.57 -12.56 33.81
C GLY A 569 9.33 -13.66 34.59
N SER A 570 10.59 -13.37 34.94
CA SER A 570 11.52 -14.33 35.56
C SER A 570 11.03 -14.98 36.88
N ALA A 571 11.69 -16.08 37.27
CA ALA A 571 11.23 -17.12 38.19
C ALA A 571 10.66 -16.62 39.54
N ARG A 572 9.32 -16.55 39.62
CA ARG A 572 8.53 -16.35 40.85
C ARG A 572 7.19 -17.08 40.73
N ASN A 573 6.40 -17.03 41.81
CA ASN A 573 5.01 -17.49 41.76
C ASN A 573 4.16 -16.45 41.01
N TRP A 574 3.67 -16.83 39.84
CA TRP A 574 2.73 -16.05 39.04
C TRP A 574 1.30 -16.46 39.35
N TYR A 575 0.40 -15.49 39.35
CA TYR A 575 -1.00 -15.68 39.71
C TYR A 575 -1.84 -15.71 38.44
N VAL A 576 -2.42 -16.86 38.14
CA VAL A 576 -2.99 -17.16 36.83
C VAL A 576 -4.40 -17.69 36.97
N SER A 577 -5.25 -17.36 36.01
CA SER A 577 -6.64 -17.78 35.95
C SER A 577 -7.11 -17.79 34.50
N SER A 578 -8.17 -18.56 34.22
CA SER A 578 -8.67 -18.69 32.85
C SER A 578 -9.67 -17.59 32.49
N PRO A 579 -9.42 -16.80 31.42
CA PRO A 579 -10.38 -15.85 30.86
C PRO A 579 -11.34 -16.51 29.84
N VAL A 580 -11.18 -17.80 29.56
CA VAL A 580 -11.97 -18.58 28.59
C VAL A 580 -12.56 -19.82 29.25
N GLN A 581 -13.62 -20.36 28.64
CA GLN A 581 -14.25 -21.60 29.04
C GLN A 581 -13.39 -22.80 28.64
N ALA A 582 -13.41 -23.85 29.46
CA ALA A 582 -12.71 -25.12 29.22
C ALA A 582 -11.20 -25.01 28.93
N ALA A 583 -10.55 -23.91 29.37
CA ALA A 583 -9.10 -23.80 29.24
C ALA A 583 -8.39 -24.92 30.00
N THR A 584 -7.24 -25.31 29.49
CA THR A 584 -6.31 -26.22 30.17
C THR A 584 -5.10 -25.45 30.70
N SER A 585 -4.50 -25.90 31.79
CA SER A 585 -3.25 -25.37 32.35
C SER A 585 -2.10 -25.42 31.31
N PRO A 586 -1.63 -24.28 30.78
CA PRO A 586 -0.66 -24.27 29.67
C PRO A 586 0.73 -24.81 30.07
N ALA A 587 1.37 -25.60 29.20
CA ALA A 587 2.68 -26.20 29.47
C ALA A 587 3.90 -25.35 29.02
N ASN A 588 3.71 -24.24 28.31
CA ASN A 588 4.79 -23.48 27.68
C ASN A 588 5.75 -22.84 28.70
N ASN A 589 6.94 -23.45 28.91
CA ASN A 589 7.92 -23.08 29.94
C ASN A 589 7.36 -23.00 31.38
N ILE A 590 6.22 -23.65 31.61
CA ILE A 590 5.61 -23.82 32.93
C ILE A 590 5.62 -25.30 33.26
N THR A 591 6.28 -25.64 34.37
CA THR A 591 6.39 -27.03 34.80
C THR A 591 5.29 -27.45 35.76
N ARG A 592 4.69 -26.51 36.49
CA ARG A 592 3.75 -26.81 37.59
C ARG A 592 2.73 -25.69 37.79
N TYR A 593 1.51 -26.10 38.13
CA TYR A 593 0.47 -25.23 38.67
C TYR A 593 0.06 -25.72 40.06
N TYR A 594 -0.43 -24.81 40.91
CA TYR A 594 -1.02 -25.18 42.19
C TYR A 594 -2.33 -24.45 42.43
N GLU A 595 -3.28 -25.19 42.96
CA GLU A 595 -4.55 -24.70 43.49
C GLU A 595 -4.41 -24.47 45.00
N TYR A 596 -4.98 -23.39 45.52
CA TYR A 596 -5.04 -23.16 46.97
C TYR A 596 -6.28 -23.83 47.60
N VAL A 597 -6.07 -24.53 48.70
CA VAL A 597 -7.08 -25.25 49.49
C VAL A 597 -7.12 -24.66 50.90
N GLU A 598 -8.09 -23.81 51.19
CA GLU A 598 -8.18 -23.04 52.45
C GLU A 598 -8.33 -23.94 53.69
N ALA A 599 -9.09 -25.03 53.57
CA ALA A 599 -9.30 -25.99 54.64
C ALA A 599 -8.02 -26.72 55.10
N GLY A 600 -6.94 -26.65 54.30
CA GLY A 600 -5.67 -27.28 54.65
C GLY A 600 -5.77 -28.80 54.75
N ASP A 601 -6.62 -29.42 53.92
CA ASP A 601 -6.96 -30.84 53.91
C ASP A 601 -6.57 -31.53 52.59
N ASN A 602 -5.74 -30.88 51.76
CA ASN A 602 -5.19 -31.53 50.57
C ASN A 602 -4.41 -32.79 50.97
N ASN A 603 -4.94 -33.96 50.59
CA ASN A 603 -4.27 -35.23 50.77
C ASN A 603 -3.42 -35.54 49.53
N TYR A 604 -2.12 -35.28 49.63
CA TYR A 604 -1.19 -35.38 48.51
C TYR A 604 -0.28 -36.61 48.61
N PRO A 605 0.16 -37.17 47.47
CA PRO A 605 1.02 -38.33 47.46
C PRO A 605 2.41 -38.01 48.02
N LYS A 606 2.95 -38.94 48.82
CA LYS A 606 4.27 -38.83 49.44
C LYS A 606 5.15 -39.99 49.03
N ASP A 607 6.46 -39.75 48.95
CA ASP A 607 7.46 -40.78 48.70
C ASP A 607 7.65 -41.70 49.93
N GLY A 608 8.50 -42.73 49.80
CA GLY A 608 8.84 -43.64 50.89
C GLY A 608 9.54 -42.97 52.09
N SER A 609 9.94 -41.70 51.96
CA SER A 609 10.52 -40.87 53.02
C SER A 609 9.52 -39.83 53.58
N ASN A 610 8.23 -39.95 53.25
CA ASN A 610 7.16 -39.04 53.66
C ASN A 610 7.31 -37.58 53.14
N ASN A 611 8.09 -37.37 52.07
CA ASN A 611 8.16 -36.09 51.37
C ASN A 611 7.12 -36.01 50.26
N PRO A 612 6.58 -34.82 49.93
CA PRO A 612 5.68 -34.66 48.78
C PRO A 612 6.34 -35.17 47.48
N ILE A 613 5.64 -36.02 46.71
CA ILE A 613 6.13 -36.47 45.39
C ILE A 613 6.22 -35.27 44.43
N ASN A 614 5.21 -34.41 44.46
CA ASN A 614 5.24 -33.15 43.71
C ASN A 614 5.90 -32.07 44.57
N ILE A 615 7.07 -31.59 44.13
CA ILE A 615 7.80 -30.50 44.78
C ILE A 615 6.85 -29.33 45.04
N GLY A 616 6.84 -28.76 46.25
CA GLY A 616 6.02 -27.60 46.59
C GLY A 616 4.55 -27.88 46.92
N GLU A 617 4.08 -29.12 46.75
CA GLU A 617 2.75 -29.53 47.21
C GLU A 617 2.68 -29.58 48.75
N THR A 618 1.58 -29.09 49.31
CA THR A 618 1.34 -29.04 50.76
C THR A 618 -0.14 -29.30 51.06
N SER A 619 -0.51 -29.34 52.34
CA SER A 619 -1.92 -29.41 52.75
C SER A 619 -2.77 -28.23 52.25
N TYR A 620 -2.15 -27.09 51.91
CA TYR A 620 -2.83 -25.90 51.38
C TYR A 620 -2.62 -25.66 49.89
N TRP A 621 -1.61 -26.28 49.29
CA TRP A 621 -1.26 -26.11 47.89
C TRP A 621 -1.35 -27.45 47.21
N LYS A 622 -2.40 -27.65 46.43
CA LYS A 622 -2.65 -28.87 45.68
C LYS A 622 -2.03 -28.79 44.30
N TYR A 623 -1.26 -29.80 43.92
CA TYR A 623 -0.65 -29.85 42.60
C TYR A 623 -1.71 -29.95 41.51
N TRP A 624 -1.56 -29.15 40.46
CA TRP A 624 -2.42 -29.16 39.28
C TRP A 624 -1.55 -29.40 38.04
N ALA A 625 -1.69 -30.57 37.44
CA ALA A 625 -0.87 -30.95 36.28
C ALA A 625 -1.13 -30.04 35.08
N THR A 626 -0.12 -29.86 34.23
CA THR A 626 -0.28 -29.22 32.91
C THR A 626 -1.25 -30.03 32.04
N GLY A 627 -2.03 -29.37 31.19
CA GLY A 627 -3.06 -30.00 30.37
C GLY A 627 -4.37 -30.31 31.09
N ASN A 628 -4.44 -30.18 32.42
CA ASN A 628 -5.70 -30.33 33.15
C ASN A 628 -6.63 -29.13 32.92
N SER A 629 -7.94 -29.39 32.81
CA SER A 629 -8.95 -28.32 32.74
C SER A 629 -8.87 -27.38 33.94
N MET A 630 -8.97 -26.09 33.71
CA MET A 630 -8.99 -25.06 34.74
C MET A 630 -10.44 -24.65 35.02
N THR A 631 -10.74 -24.39 36.29
CA THR A 631 -12.09 -23.96 36.70
C THR A 631 -12.24 -22.44 36.51
N VAL A 632 -13.31 -22.02 35.84
CA VAL A 632 -13.61 -20.59 35.64
C VAL A 632 -13.79 -19.88 36.99
N GLY A 633 -13.15 -18.72 37.15
CA GLY A 633 -13.14 -17.94 38.39
C GLY A 633 -12.23 -18.49 39.49
N LYS A 634 -11.60 -19.66 39.31
CA LYS A 634 -10.60 -20.20 40.23
C LYS A 634 -9.23 -19.60 39.93
N GLY A 635 -8.51 -19.20 40.97
CA GLY A 635 -7.13 -18.75 40.84
C GLY A 635 -6.13 -19.88 41.10
N TYR A 636 -5.04 -19.85 40.35
CA TYR A 636 -3.93 -20.79 40.46
C TYR A 636 -2.63 -20.01 40.59
N ILE A 637 -1.58 -20.67 41.09
CA ILE A 637 -0.22 -20.18 40.92
C ILE A 637 0.54 -21.03 39.91
N SER A 638 1.38 -20.40 39.11
CA SER A 638 2.34 -21.07 38.21
C SER A 638 3.76 -20.59 38.49
N GLN A 639 4.73 -21.42 38.14
CA GLN A 639 6.15 -21.08 38.22
C GLN A 639 6.78 -21.20 36.83
N ALA A 640 7.18 -20.06 36.28
CA ALA A 640 7.89 -19.99 35.01
C ALA A 640 9.38 -20.26 35.23
N ASN A 641 9.97 -21.14 34.41
CA ASN A 641 11.41 -21.44 34.49
C ASN A 641 12.27 -20.33 33.86
N ALA A 642 11.68 -19.53 32.98
CA ALA A 642 12.25 -18.37 32.30
C ALA A 642 11.11 -17.43 31.91
N GLU A 643 11.43 -16.23 31.43
CA GLU A 643 10.42 -15.35 30.85
C GLU A 643 9.65 -16.08 29.74
N THR A 644 8.33 -16.02 29.79
CA THR A 644 7.49 -16.75 28.85
C THR A 644 6.12 -16.10 28.70
N THR A 645 5.35 -16.58 27.75
CA THR A 645 3.94 -16.22 27.57
C THR A 645 3.13 -17.50 27.54
N VAL A 646 2.15 -17.59 28.44
CA VAL A 646 1.18 -18.69 28.48
C VAL A 646 -0.09 -18.28 27.74
N SER A 647 -0.73 -19.26 27.11
CA SER A 647 -1.90 -19.01 26.26
C SER A 647 -3.09 -19.85 26.70
N PHE A 648 -4.22 -19.20 26.97
CA PHE A 648 -5.50 -19.84 27.29
C PHE A 648 -6.39 -19.80 26.05
N SER A 649 -6.73 -20.97 25.50
CA SER A 649 -7.53 -21.06 24.27
C SER A 649 -8.91 -21.65 24.54
N GLY A 650 -9.97 -21.01 24.05
CA GLY A 650 -11.35 -21.48 24.24
C GLY A 650 -12.40 -20.45 23.84
N THR A 651 -13.64 -20.68 24.27
CA THR A 651 -14.73 -19.69 24.14
C THR A 651 -14.54 -18.63 25.21
N PRO A 652 -14.58 -17.32 24.90
CA PRO A 652 -14.36 -16.28 25.91
C PRO A 652 -15.46 -16.33 26.98
N ASN A 653 -15.06 -16.20 28.24
CA ASN A 653 -16.01 -16.04 29.32
C ASN A 653 -16.73 -14.69 29.14
N ASN A 654 -18.06 -14.71 29.22
CA ASN A 654 -18.92 -13.55 29.00
C ASN A 654 -20.22 -13.69 29.80
N GLY A 655 -20.84 -12.58 30.16
CA GLY A 655 -22.09 -12.57 30.93
C GLY A 655 -21.88 -12.94 32.40
N PRO A 656 -22.97 -13.11 33.18
CA PRO A 656 -22.90 -13.44 34.59
C PRO A 656 -22.20 -14.78 34.87
N ILE A 657 -21.28 -14.82 35.83
CA ILE A 657 -20.54 -16.00 36.24
C ILE A 657 -20.57 -16.12 37.76
N THR A 658 -21.08 -17.24 38.27
CA THR A 658 -20.93 -17.64 39.67
C THR A 658 -19.92 -18.76 39.78
N THR A 659 -19.00 -18.69 40.75
CA THR A 659 -18.01 -19.76 40.94
C THR A 659 -18.68 -21.10 41.22
N SER A 660 -18.29 -22.14 40.48
CA SER A 660 -18.81 -23.50 40.70
C SER A 660 -18.32 -24.10 42.02
N PHE A 661 -17.19 -23.61 42.54
CA PHE A 661 -16.61 -23.98 43.83
C PHE A 661 -17.02 -22.99 44.93
N ASP A 662 -16.88 -23.43 46.17
CA ASP A 662 -17.10 -22.61 47.36
C ASP A 662 -15.80 -21.94 47.82
N LEU A 663 -15.91 -20.68 48.21
CA LEU A 663 -14.93 -19.98 49.02
C LEU A 663 -15.22 -20.31 50.47
N THR A 664 -14.27 -20.86 51.20
CA THR A 664 -14.50 -21.37 52.55
C THR A 664 -13.85 -20.49 53.61
N ARG A 665 -14.37 -20.57 54.83
CA ARG A 665 -13.71 -20.02 56.01
C ARG A 665 -13.49 -21.09 57.07
N ASN A 666 -12.24 -21.25 57.45
CA ASN A 666 -11.84 -21.97 58.63
C ASN A 666 -11.03 -21.04 59.54
N ASP A 667 -11.57 -20.73 60.72
CA ASP A 667 -10.90 -19.80 61.65
C ASP A 667 -9.64 -20.39 62.28
N THR A 668 -9.42 -21.70 62.20
CA THR A 668 -8.20 -22.35 62.71
C THR A 668 -7.12 -22.46 61.62
N LYS A 669 -7.50 -22.78 60.38
CA LYS A 669 -6.65 -23.07 59.23
C LYS A 669 -6.98 -22.13 58.07
N GLY A 670 -6.01 -21.56 57.35
CA GLY A 670 -6.31 -20.70 56.18
C GLY A 670 -6.97 -19.34 56.49
N LYS A 671 -7.70 -19.21 57.61
CA LYS A 671 -8.28 -17.96 58.15
C LYS A 671 -9.25 -17.26 57.18
N GLY A 672 -9.91 -18.01 56.29
CA GLY A 672 -10.87 -17.51 55.33
C GLY A 672 -10.30 -16.91 54.05
N PHE A 673 -8.97 -16.95 53.86
CA PHE A 673 -8.36 -16.48 52.62
C PHE A 673 -8.53 -17.50 51.51
N ASN A 674 -9.07 -17.06 50.37
CA ASN A 674 -9.30 -17.90 49.20
C ASN A 674 -8.64 -17.27 47.98
N LEU A 675 -8.18 -18.12 47.05
CA LEU A 675 -7.58 -17.69 45.80
C LEU A 675 -8.60 -17.80 44.66
N VAL A 676 -8.94 -16.66 44.08
CA VAL A 676 -9.91 -16.50 42.99
C VAL A 676 -9.23 -15.88 41.77
N GLY A 677 -9.86 -16.02 40.62
CA GLY A 677 -9.35 -15.53 39.34
C GLY A 677 -10.30 -14.55 38.70
N ASN A 678 -9.77 -13.54 38.00
CA ASN A 678 -10.59 -12.75 37.08
C ASN A 678 -11.08 -13.67 35.95
N PRO A 679 -12.40 -13.93 35.82
CA PRO A 679 -12.88 -14.88 34.83
C PRO A 679 -12.95 -14.28 33.43
N TYR A 680 -12.81 -12.97 33.23
CA TYR A 680 -13.04 -12.33 31.94
C TYR A 680 -11.74 -12.00 31.18
N PRO A 681 -11.79 -11.92 29.83
CA PRO A 681 -10.70 -11.40 29.00
C PRO A 681 -10.64 -9.85 29.03
N SER A 682 -11.00 -9.23 30.15
CA SER A 682 -10.99 -7.77 30.39
C SER A 682 -10.51 -7.49 31.81
N TYR A 683 -10.23 -6.23 32.13
CA TYR A 683 -10.09 -5.86 33.54
C TYR A 683 -11.45 -5.98 34.25
N ILE A 684 -11.41 -6.19 35.56
CA ILE A 684 -12.59 -6.05 36.42
C ILE A 684 -12.38 -4.96 37.47
N ASP A 685 -13.41 -4.18 37.76
CA ASP A 685 -13.43 -3.19 38.84
C ASP A 685 -13.77 -3.85 40.17
N TRP A 686 -12.80 -3.88 41.09
CA TRP A 686 -12.99 -4.44 42.43
C TRP A 686 -14.11 -3.77 43.23
N THR A 687 -14.34 -2.47 43.07
CA THR A 687 -15.38 -1.74 43.82
C THR A 687 -16.76 -2.27 43.47
N VAL A 688 -16.99 -2.56 42.19
CA VAL A 688 -18.24 -3.16 41.69
C VAL A 688 -18.32 -4.63 42.11
N VAL A 689 -17.21 -5.38 41.99
CA VAL A 689 -17.13 -6.78 42.40
C VAL A 689 -17.46 -6.95 43.89
N ALA A 690 -16.85 -6.18 44.76
CA ALA A 690 -17.03 -6.30 46.21
C ALA A 690 -18.47 -5.94 46.64
N THR A 691 -19.07 -4.93 46.01
CA THR A 691 -20.48 -4.55 46.23
C THR A 691 -21.42 -5.72 45.90
N ALA A 692 -21.14 -6.45 44.81
CA ALA A 692 -21.94 -7.61 44.41
C ALA A 692 -21.68 -8.87 45.25
N ASN A 693 -20.66 -8.87 46.12
CA ASN A 693 -20.23 -10.03 46.91
C ASN A 693 -20.18 -9.70 48.42
N PRO A 694 -21.33 -9.40 49.06
CA PRO A 694 -21.37 -8.87 50.44
C PRO A 694 -20.87 -9.84 51.52
N ASN A 695 -20.74 -11.14 51.22
CA ASN A 695 -20.21 -12.15 52.14
C ASN A 695 -18.68 -12.21 52.19
N LEU A 696 -18.00 -11.48 51.30
CA LEU A 696 -16.56 -11.29 51.29
C LEU A 696 -16.20 -9.98 51.99
N GLU A 697 -14.98 -9.93 52.54
CA GLU A 697 -14.39 -8.66 52.97
C GLU A 697 -14.23 -7.74 51.76
N ASN A 698 -14.38 -6.42 51.97
CA ASN A 698 -14.25 -5.43 50.88
C ASN A 698 -12.77 -5.15 50.53
N THR A 699 -11.99 -6.21 50.42
CA THR A 699 -10.55 -6.16 50.26
C THR A 699 -10.07 -7.29 49.35
N TYR A 700 -9.25 -6.94 48.36
CA TYR A 700 -8.46 -7.92 47.64
C TYR A 700 -6.99 -7.81 48.03
N TYR A 701 -6.27 -8.92 47.85
CA TYR A 701 -4.84 -8.99 48.12
C TYR A 701 -4.08 -9.59 46.94
N TYR A 702 -2.88 -9.05 46.71
CA TYR A 702 -1.83 -9.73 45.97
C TYR A 702 -0.69 -10.08 46.89
N ARG A 703 0.02 -11.16 46.58
CA ARG A 703 1.32 -11.44 47.19
C ARG A 703 2.28 -11.95 46.14
N THR A 704 3.50 -11.46 46.11
CA THR A 704 4.55 -11.96 45.21
C THR A 704 5.80 -12.20 46.01
N LYS A 705 6.63 -13.16 45.60
CA LYS A 705 7.98 -13.27 46.14
C LYS A 705 8.90 -12.27 45.42
N ASN A 706 9.75 -11.60 46.18
CA ASN A 706 10.87 -10.82 45.65
C ASN A 706 12.06 -11.76 45.34
N THR A 707 13.13 -11.19 44.80
CA THR A 707 14.33 -11.93 44.37
C THR A 707 15.13 -12.57 45.51
N VAL A 708 14.85 -12.20 46.77
CA VAL A 708 15.46 -12.79 47.98
C VAL A 708 14.50 -13.73 48.73
N ASN A 709 13.47 -14.24 48.04
CA ASN A 709 12.47 -15.17 48.57
C ASN A 709 11.58 -14.62 49.70
N ALA A 710 11.56 -13.30 49.93
CA ALA A 710 10.63 -12.65 50.84
C ALA A 710 9.32 -12.27 50.11
N TYR A 711 8.19 -12.35 50.80
CA TYR A 711 6.90 -11.95 50.21
C TYR A 711 6.69 -10.44 50.31
N THR A 712 6.30 -9.84 49.20
CA THR A 712 5.69 -8.51 49.11
C THR A 712 4.18 -8.71 49.06
N PHE A 713 3.42 -7.95 49.85
CA PHE A 713 1.96 -7.99 49.86
C PHE A 713 1.39 -6.67 49.38
N VAL A 714 0.32 -6.73 48.61
CA VAL A 714 -0.52 -5.59 48.27
C VAL A 714 -1.89 -5.85 48.85
N THR A 715 -2.41 -4.87 49.59
CA THR A 715 -3.78 -4.88 50.10
C THR A 715 -4.50 -3.66 49.55
N TYR A 716 -5.69 -3.85 48.99
CA TYR A 716 -6.54 -2.76 48.51
C TYR A 716 -7.94 -2.90 49.09
N ASN A 717 -8.44 -1.83 49.70
CA ASN A 717 -9.79 -1.73 50.24
C ASN A 717 -10.71 -0.97 49.28
N GLY A 718 -11.86 -1.55 48.94
CA GLY A 718 -12.83 -0.95 48.04
C GLY A 718 -13.56 0.27 48.63
N SER A 719 -14.04 0.17 49.88
CA SER A 719 -14.82 1.25 50.52
C SER A 719 -14.00 2.53 50.69
N GLY A 720 -12.77 2.39 51.16
CA GLY A 720 -11.85 3.50 51.37
C GLY A 720 -11.04 3.90 50.15
N SER A 721 -11.09 3.14 49.05
CA SER A 721 -10.21 3.31 47.88
C SER A 721 -8.73 3.45 48.27
N SER A 722 -8.31 2.69 49.28
CA SER A 722 -7.04 2.83 49.98
C SER A 722 -6.19 1.56 49.81
N TYR A 723 -4.87 1.72 49.77
CA TYR A 723 -3.96 0.58 49.62
C TYR A 723 -2.71 0.66 50.49
N VAL A 724 -2.14 -0.52 50.75
CA VAL A 724 -0.85 -0.72 51.44
C VAL A 724 -0.01 -1.70 50.63
N VAL A 725 1.28 -1.38 50.49
CA VAL A 725 2.29 -2.28 49.95
C VAL A 725 3.27 -2.63 51.06
N SER A 726 3.21 -3.87 51.53
CA SER A 726 4.10 -4.40 52.55
C SER A 726 5.32 -5.03 51.91
N ASN A 727 6.50 -4.75 52.45
CA ASN A 727 7.76 -5.37 52.06
C ASN A 727 8.10 -5.26 50.56
N GLY A 728 7.90 -4.06 50.02
CA GLY A 728 8.26 -3.73 48.65
C GLY A 728 8.35 -2.21 48.48
N THR A 729 8.95 -1.77 47.38
CA THR A 729 8.84 -0.37 46.95
C THR A 729 7.38 -0.09 46.66
N ALA A 730 6.85 1.06 47.09
CA ALA A 730 5.50 1.49 46.75
C ALA A 730 5.32 1.42 45.23
N ASN A 731 4.68 0.35 44.75
CA ASN A 731 4.36 0.20 43.33
C ASN A 731 3.36 1.31 43.02
N THR A 732 3.72 2.22 42.11
CA THR A 732 2.93 3.40 41.77
C THR A 732 1.63 3.07 41.03
N ASN A 733 1.38 1.80 40.71
CA ASN A 733 0.27 1.38 39.84
C ASN A 733 -0.70 0.39 40.52
N ILE A 734 -0.86 0.43 41.85
CA ILE A 734 -1.95 -0.31 42.51
C ILE A 734 -3.26 0.42 42.26
N THR A 735 -4.19 -0.23 41.57
CA THR A 735 -5.50 0.33 41.19
C THR A 735 -6.61 -0.62 41.60
N HIS A 736 -7.85 -0.15 41.65
CA HIS A 736 -9.02 -1.01 41.87
C HIS A 736 -9.28 -2.01 40.74
N PHE A 737 -8.55 -1.92 39.61
CA PHE A 737 -8.69 -2.82 38.49
C PHE A 737 -7.82 -4.07 38.63
N ILE A 738 -8.43 -5.23 38.39
CA ILE A 738 -7.76 -6.53 38.37
C ILE A 738 -7.63 -6.97 36.90
N PRO A 739 -6.41 -7.20 36.38
CA PRO A 739 -6.17 -7.53 34.97
C PRO A 739 -6.83 -8.86 34.54
N PRO A 740 -7.06 -9.06 33.23
CA PRO A 740 -7.44 -10.37 32.71
C PRO A 740 -6.36 -11.40 33.04
N THR A 741 -6.75 -12.67 33.16
CA THR A 741 -5.88 -13.81 33.51
C THR A 741 -5.23 -13.75 34.91
N GLN A 742 -5.43 -12.68 35.67
CA GLN A 742 -4.82 -12.49 36.98
C GLN A 742 -5.64 -13.14 38.09
N ALA A 743 -4.97 -13.92 38.95
CA ALA A 743 -5.54 -14.39 40.20
C ALA A 743 -5.25 -13.43 41.38
N PHE A 744 -6.19 -13.36 42.32
CA PHE A 744 -6.14 -12.48 43.50
C PHE A 744 -6.77 -13.17 44.71
N TRP A 745 -6.38 -12.72 45.89
CA TRP A 745 -6.90 -13.24 47.14
C TRP A 745 -8.09 -12.44 47.61
N VAL A 746 -9.06 -13.13 48.20
CA VAL A 746 -10.20 -12.55 48.93
C VAL A 746 -10.32 -13.24 50.28
N LYS A 747 -11.01 -12.61 51.22
CA LYS A 747 -11.31 -13.21 52.53
C LYS A 747 -12.82 -13.34 52.72
N VAL A 748 -13.27 -14.51 53.18
CA VAL A 748 -14.67 -14.73 53.56
C VAL A 748 -14.90 -14.15 54.96
N LYS A 749 -16.03 -13.45 55.18
CA LYS A 749 -16.37 -12.84 56.48
C LYS A 749 -16.54 -13.88 57.59
N THR A 750 -16.28 -13.47 58.84
CA THR A 750 -16.36 -14.31 60.06
C THR A 750 -17.69 -15.04 60.23
N ASN A 751 -18.80 -14.43 59.83
CA ASN A 751 -20.14 -14.99 60.01
C ASN A 751 -20.56 -15.97 58.89
N ASN A 752 -19.68 -16.28 57.94
CA ASN A 752 -19.93 -17.18 56.83
C ASN A 752 -18.94 -18.34 56.86
N SER A 753 -19.43 -19.59 56.88
CA SER A 753 -18.57 -20.78 56.74
C SER A 753 -18.13 -21.01 55.29
N ASN A 754 -18.96 -20.62 54.33
CA ASN A 754 -18.65 -20.60 52.91
C ASN A 754 -19.49 -19.55 52.16
N THR A 755 -19.07 -19.23 50.94
CA THR A 755 -19.85 -18.42 49.98
C THR A 755 -19.38 -18.74 48.56
N LYS A 756 -20.18 -18.37 47.56
CA LYS A 756 -19.73 -18.30 46.17
C LYS A 756 -19.38 -16.87 45.79
N MET A 757 -18.58 -16.71 44.75
CA MET A 757 -18.28 -15.40 44.17
C MET A 757 -19.07 -15.21 42.88
N TYR A 758 -19.68 -14.03 42.74
CA TYR A 758 -20.47 -13.62 41.59
C TYR A 758 -19.74 -12.53 40.80
N PHE A 759 -19.72 -12.70 39.49
CA PHE A 759 -19.20 -11.76 38.52
C PHE A 759 -20.27 -11.46 37.47
N ASN A 760 -20.27 -10.26 36.91
CA ASN A 760 -21.13 -9.90 35.78
C ASN A 760 -20.42 -8.94 34.82
N ASN A 761 -21.09 -8.61 33.71
CA ASN A 761 -20.52 -7.74 32.68
C ASN A 761 -20.37 -6.28 33.14
N ASP A 762 -21.15 -5.82 34.11
CA ASP A 762 -21.06 -4.44 34.63
C ASP A 762 -19.74 -4.19 35.38
N MET A 763 -19.04 -5.26 35.77
CA MET A 763 -17.74 -5.17 36.42
C MET A 763 -16.58 -4.98 35.43
N ARG A 764 -16.81 -5.11 34.11
CA ARG A 764 -15.74 -5.27 33.11
C ARG A 764 -15.34 -3.94 32.48
N GLU A 765 -14.04 -3.71 32.38
CA GLU A 765 -13.48 -2.53 31.73
C GLU A 765 -12.25 -2.83 30.85
N HIS A 766 -11.98 -1.95 29.90
CA HIS A 766 -10.66 -1.84 29.29
C HIS A 766 -9.71 -1.15 30.27
N ARG A 767 -8.39 -1.41 30.14
CA ARG A 767 -7.40 -0.65 30.92
C ARG A 767 -7.46 0.83 30.52
N ASP A 768 -7.45 1.73 31.50
CA ASP A 768 -7.14 3.12 31.24
C ASP A 768 -5.62 3.28 31.04
N ASP A 769 -5.19 3.29 29.78
CA ASP A 769 -3.79 3.47 29.39
C ASP A 769 -3.40 4.95 29.24
N ASN A 770 -4.37 5.88 29.33
CA ASN A 770 -4.16 7.29 28.94
C ASN A 770 -3.65 8.17 30.08
N GLY A 771 -3.44 7.62 31.29
CA GLY A 771 -3.12 8.45 32.45
C GLY A 771 -4.17 9.54 32.71
N ASN A 772 -5.35 9.42 32.10
CA ASN A 772 -6.48 10.29 32.35
C ASN A 772 -7.14 9.78 33.62
N LEU A 773 -6.41 9.97 34.72
CA LEU A 773 -6.94 9.95 36.08
C LEU A 773 -8.23 10.75 36.04
N MET A 774 -9.37 10.07 35.93
CA MET A 774 -10.68 10.68 35.82
C MET A 774 -10.84 11.56 37.05
N LYS A 775 -10.68 12.87 36.79
CA LYS A 775 -10.47 13.96 37.77
C LYS A 775 -9.05 13.87 38.34
N ALA A 776 -8.34 15.00 38.33
CA ALA A 776 -7.17 15.21 39.19
C ALA A 776 -7.49 14.55 40.55
N PRO A 777 -6.65 13.64 41.07
CA PRO A 777 -6.99 12.87 42.25
C PRO A 777 -7.51 13.87 43.26
N LYS A 778 -8.80 13.75 43.63
CA LYS A 778 -9.37 14.59 44.68
C LYS A 778 -8.33 14.54 45.77
N GLN A 779 -7.71 15.69 46.08
CA GLN A 779 -6.64 15.72 47.08
C GLN A 779 -7.18 14.94 48.26
N ASP A 780 -6.51 13.84 48.61
CA ASP A 780 -7.00 13.00 49.69
C ASP A 780 -6.89 13.85 50.96
N GLN A 781 -8.00 14.47 51.33
CA GLN A 781 -8.12 15.41 52.45
C GLN A 781 -8.30 14.65 53.77
N ARG A 782 -8.33 13.32 53.72
CA ARG A 782 -8.46 12.47 54.91
C ARG A 782 -7.19 12.58 55.73
N LYS A 783 -7.36 12.68 57.05
CA LYS A 783 -6.24 12.53 57.99
C LYS A 783 -5.67 11.13 57.79
N THR A 784 -4.38 11.04 57.47
CA THR A 784 -3.75 9.79 57.07
C THR A 784 -2.43 9.58 57.79
N ILE A 785 -2.29 8.40 58.40
CA ILE A 785 -1.09 7.94 59.09
C ILE A 785 -0.62 6.65 58.42
N ARG A 786 0.58 6.64 57.84
CA ARG A 786 1.27 5.40 57.45
C ARG A 786 2.40 5.12 58.41
N LEU A 787 2.35 3.94 59.02
CA LEU A 787 3.37 3.46 59.93
C LEU A 787 4.15 2.33 59.27
N GLN A 788 5.46 2.39 59.35
CA GLN A 788 6.36 1.35 58.86
C GLN A 788 7.19 0.78 60.00
N ILE A 789 7.23 -0.54 60.09
CA ILE A 789 8.20 -1.28 60.92
C ILE A 789 9.26 -1.90 60.01
N GLN A 790 10.54 -1.80 60.39
CA GLN A 790 11.65 -2.38 59.62
C GLN A 790 12.70 -3.03 60.51
N ASN A 791 13.36 -4.08 60.01
CA ASN A 791 14.46 -4.78 60.69
C ASN A 791 15.85 -4.46 60.10
N GLY A 792 15.93 -3.49 59.19
CA GLY A 792 17.15 -3.10 58.47
C GLY A 792 17.20 -3.59 57.02
N THR A 793 16.58 -4.73 56.72
CA THR A 793 16.56 -5.34 55.36
C THR A 793 15.14 -5.40 54.80
N GLU A 794 14.18 -5.81 55.62
CA GLU A 794 12.77 -6.00 55.25
C GLU A 794 11.89 -5.03 56.05
N SER A 795 10.71 -4.74 55.52
CA SER A 795 9.77 -3.79 56.14
C SER A 795 8.32 -4.20 55.96
N ASP A 796 7.46 -3.70 56.83
CA ASP A 796 6.02 -3.85 56.71
C ASP A 796 5.32 -2.54 57.07
N GLU A 797 4.13 -2.33 56.52
CA GLU A 797 3.39 -1.08 56.62
C GLU A 797 1.94 -1.31 57.07
N LEU A 798 1.40 -0.31 57.75
CA LEU A 798 0.01 -0.18 58.16
C LEU A 798 -0.47 1.21 57.76
N LEU A 799 -1.71 1.29 57.25
CA LEU A 799 -2.42 2.54 56.98
C LEU A 799 -3.57 2.73 57.96
N ILE A 800 -3.61 3.91 58.58
CA ILE A 800 -4.77 4.41 59.34
C ILE A 800 -5.25 5.67 58.64
N TYR A 801 -6.54 5.78 58.38
CA TYR A 801 -7.12 6.97 57.75
C TYR A 801 -8.48 7.31 58.34
N GLN A 802 -8.83 8.59 58.28
CA GLN A 802 -10.15 9.06 58.68
C GLN A 802 -11.13 9.04 57.50
N ASP A 803 -12.29 8.41 57.66
CA ASP A 803 -13.42 8.53 56.75
C ASP A 803 -14.73 8.69 57.54
N ALA A 804 -15.53 9.69 57.21
CA ALA A 804 -16.76 9.98 57.96
C ALA A 804 -17.82 8.87 57.83
N ALA A 805 -17.71 8.01 56.82
CA ALA A 805 -18.57 6.84 56.63
C ALA A 805 -18.04 5.57 57.33
N ALA A 806 -16.79 5.58 57.81
CA ALA A 806 -16.21 4.48 58.57
C ALA A 806 -16.73 4.46 60.01
N SER A 807 -16.66 3.28 60.61
CA SER A 807 -16.84 3.01 62.04
C SER A 807 -15.48 2.89 62.74
N ASN A 808 -15.41 3.20 64.04
CA ASN A 808 -14.19 2.92 64.82
C ASN A 808 -14.11 1.43 65.24
N GLU A 809 -15.22 0.70 65.13
CA GLU A 809 -15.27 -0.77 65.19
C GLU A 809 -15.11 -1.38 63.80
N TYR A 810 -14.78 -2.68 63.74
CA TYR A 810 -14.51 -3.41 62.49
C TYR A 810 -15.63 -3.29 61.45
N ASP A 811 -15.33 -2.74 60.27
CA ASP A 811 -16.30 -2.54 59.19
C ASP A 811 -15.70 -2.71 57.76
N SER A 812 -16.40 -2.20 56.74
CA SER A 812 -15.98 -2.34 55.34
C SER A 812 -14.81 -1.44 54.90
N PHE A 813 -14.47 -0.42 55.69
CA PHE A 813 -13.34 0.49 55.47
C PHE A 813 -12.03 -0.10 56.00
N ASP A 814 -12.13 -1.18 56.75
CA ASP A 814 -11.00 -1.95 57.27
C ASP A 814 -10.56 -3.05 56.32
N SER A 815 -9.29 -3.42 56.41
CA SER A 815 -8.73 -4.59 55.71
C SER A 815 -7.99 -5.48 56.68
N PRO A 816 -8.47 -6.73 56.89
CA PRO A 816 -7.75 -7.72 57.66
C PRO A 816 -6.35 -7.95 57.10
N LYS A 817 -5.36 -8.11 57.98
CA LYS A 817 -3.99 -8.36 57.57
C LYS A 817 -3.80 -9.82 57.13
N MET A 818 -3.29 -10.02 55.93
CA MET A 818 -2.68 -11.29 55.53
C MET A 818 -1.27 -11.35 56.13
N MET A 819 -1.10 -12.15 57.19
CA MET A 819 0.17 -12.27 57.90
C MET A 819 1.23 -12.92 57.00
N ASN A 820 2.47 -12.39 57.05
CA ASN A 820 3.54 -12.90 56.21
C ASN A 820 4.08 -14.27 56.68
N ASN A 821 3.91 -14.59 57.98
CA ASN A 821 4.36 -15.83 58.62
C ASN A 821 5.85 -16.16 58.38
N SER A 822 6.67 -15.16 58.09
CA SER A 822 8.11 -15.26 57.89
C SER A 822 8.84 -15.33 59.21
N ALA A 823 9.97 -16.05 59.23
CA ALA A 823 10.91 -16.02 60.34
C ALA A 823 11.55 -14.62 60.52
N THR A 824 11.71 -13.88 59.42
CA THR A 824 12.57 -12.67 59.38
C THR A 824 11.80 -11.38 59.17
N ILE A 825 10.62 -11.40 58.55
CA ILE A 825 9.86 -10.18 58.22
C ILE A 825 8.87 -9.88 59.35
N PRO A 826 8.94 -8.71 60.01
CA PRO A 826 7.95 -8.32 61.00
C PRO A 826 6.59 -8.06 60.34
N ASP A 827 5.49 -8.45 60.99
CA ASP A 827 4.15 -8.00 60.63
C ASP A 827 3.74 -6.83 61.55
N LEU A 828 3.26 -5.72 61.01
CA LEU A 828 2.65 -4.59 61.72
C LEU A 828 1.15 -4.52 61.43
N TYR A 829 0.35 -4.34 62.48
CA TYR A 829 -1.10 -4.20 62.36
C TYR A 829 -1.67 -3.30 63.46
N SER A 830 -2.84 -2.73 63.19
CA SER A 830 -3.71 -2.16 64.22
C SER A 830 -4.81 -3.16 64.58
N LYS A 831 -5.63 -2.86 65.59
CA LYS A 831 -6.78 -3.68 65.95
C LYS A 831 -8.08 -2.89 65.93
N ALA A 832 -9.14 -3.56 65.47
CA ALA A 832 -10.53 -3.20 65.73
C ALA A 832 -11.20 -4.44 66.35
N GLY A 833 -11.57 -4.35 67.63
CA GLY A 833 -11.94 -5.52 68.43
C GLY A 833 -10.84 -6.61 68.42
N ASN A 834 -11.18 -7.80 67.92
CA ASN A 834 -10.25 -8.94 67.81
C ASN A 834 -9.56 -9.04 66.43
N GLU A 835 -9.97 -8.25 65.44
CA GLU A 835 -9.42 -8.31 64.09
C GLU A 835 -8.10 -7.54 64.00
N ARG A 836 -7.15 -8.09 63.25
CA ARG A 836 -5.84 -7.49 62.99
C ARG A 836 -5.88 -6.84 61.62
N LEU A 837 -5.62 -5.54 61.54
CA LEU A 837 -5.84 -4.73 60.35
C LEU A 837 -4.55 -4.19 59.76
N VAL A 838 -4.43 -4.24 58.44
CA VAL A 838 -3.37 -3.57 57.66
C VAL A 838 -3.82 -2.22 57.11
N ILE A 839 -5.13 -2.05 56.92
CA ILE A 839 -5.79 -0.78 56.63
C ILE A 839 -6.89 -0.62 57.67
N ASN A 840 -6.89 0.49 58.40
CA ASN A 840 -7.87 0.79 59.45
C ASN A 840 -8.53 2.13 59.15
N GLY A 841 -9.83 2.08 58.85
CA GLY A 841 -10.65 3.26 58.59
C GLY A 841 -11.34 3.70 59.87
N LEU A 842 -11.11 4.94 60.31
CA LEU A 842 -11.71 5.48 61.52
C LEU A 842 -12.74 6.55 61.17
N ASN A 843 -13.84 6.63 61.92
CA ASN A 843 -14.83 7.69 61.76
C ASN A 843 -14.23 9.08 61.99
N ALA A 844 -13.40 9.19 63.03
CA ALA A 844 -12.74 10.42 63.44
C ALA A 844 -11.39 10.12 64.08
N VAL A 845 -10.39 10.95 63.77
CA VAL A 845 -9.10 10.97 64.48
C VAL A 845 -9.03 12.25 65.32
N THR A 846 -9.10 12.09 66.64
CA THR A 846 -9.10 13.17 67.64
C THR A 846 -7.75 13.30 68.34
N ASP A 847 -7.51 14.44 68.97
CA ASP A 847 -6.33 14.64 69.79
C ASP A 847 -6.32 13.64 70.96
N ASN A 848 -5.13 13.13 71.29
CA ASN A 848 -4.90 12.11 72.33
C ASN A 848 -5.64 10.77 72.10
N MET A 849 -6.06 10.47 70.87
CA MET A 849 -6.61 9.15 70.53
C MET A 849 -5.54 8.06 70.69
N GLU A 850 -5.82 7.05 71.50
CA GLU A 850 -4.97 5.87 71.63
C GLU A 850 -5.41 4.79 70.63
N LEU A 851 -4.48 4.34 69.79
CA LEU A 851 -4.72 3.26 68.83
C LEU A 851 -3.87 2.03 69.18
N PRO A 852 -4.48 0.86 69.43
CA PRO A 852 -3.75 -0.35 69.74
C PRO A 852 -2.99 -0.84 68.50
N LEU A 853 -1.66 -0.80 68.58
CA LEU A 853 -0.77 -1.40 67.58
C LEU A 853 -0.28 -2.75 68.08
N GLY A 854 -0.15 -3.69 67.16
CA GLY A 854 0.49 -4.97 67.39
C GLY A 854 1.54 -5.24 66.33
N PHE A 855 2.54 -6.03 66.69
CA PHE A 855 3.45 -6.62 65.71
C PHE A 855 3.66 -8.09 66.01
N SER A 856 4.07 -8.86 65.01
CA SER A 856 4.61 -10.21 65.21
C SER A 856 5.95 -10.38 64.52
N LEU A 857 6.85 -11.09 65.19
CA LEU A 857 8.20 -11.37 64.73
C LEU A 857 8.58 -12.78 65.23
N ASN A 858 9.07 -13.62 64.33
CA ASN A 858 9.33 -15.04 64.60
C ASN A 858 10.82 -15.34 64.88
N ALA A 859 11.71 -14.35 64.84
CA ALA A 859 13.11 -14.44 65.25
C ALA A 859 13.58 -13.10 65.86
N ALA A 860 14.45 -13.13 66.87
CA ALA A 860 14.92 -11.90 67.53
C ALA A 860 15.60 -10.95 66.52
N ALA A 861 15.12 -9.69 66.46
CA ALA A 861 15.70 -8.65 65.61
C ALA A 861 15.50 -7.27 66.24
N THR A 862 16.39 -6.32 65.90
CA THR A 862 16.20 -4.90 66.23
C THR A 862 15.20 -4.29 65.26
N LEU A 863 14.08 -3.79 65.78
CA LEU A 863 13.02 -3.17 64.99
C LEU A 863 13.07 -1.64 65.12
N LYS A 864 12.83 -0.95 64.00
CA LYS A 864 12.57 0.50 63.97
C LYS A 864 11.14 0.72 63.50
N LEU A 865 10.35 1.41 64.31
CA LEU A 865 9.03 1.91 63.94
C LEU A 865 9.14 3.38 63.58
N LYS A 866 8.52 3.81 62.47
CA LYS A 866 8.46 5.21 62.05
C LYS A 866 7.14 5.51 61.35
N ALA A 867 6.68 6.76 61.42
CA ALA A 867 5.64 7.25 60.52
C ALA A 867 6.28 7.62 59.18
N THR A 868 5.84 6.96 58.10
CA THR A 868 6.26 7.27 56.72
C THR A 868 5.39 8.34 56.07
N GLN A 869 4.17 8.51 56.57
CA GLN A 869 3.25 9.56 56.14
C GLN A 869 2.43 10.05 57.33
N LEU A 870 2.37 11.38 57.48
CA LEU A 870 1.41 12.10 58.31
C LEU A 870 0.81 13.20 57.44
N SER A 871 -0.46 13.08 57.05
CA SER A 871 -1.10 14.01 56.11
C SER A 871 -2.39 14.58 56.66
N ASN A 872 -2.63 15.86 56.39
CA ASN A 872 -3.82 16.63 56.81
C ASN A 872 -4.00 16.74 58.34
N PHE A 873 -2.90 16.68 59.09
CA PHE A 873 -2.86 16.99 60.52
C PHE A 873 -2.43 18.45 60.75
N ALA A 874 -2.69 18.97 61.95
CA ALA A 874 -2.22 20.28 62.36
C ALA A 874 -0.69 20.35 62.38
N GLU A 875 -0.13 21.52 62.09
CA GLU A 875 1.31 21.76 62.15
C GLU A 875 1.86 21.44 63.55
N GLY A 876 2.95 20.68 63.62
CA GLY A 876 3.55 20.25 64.89
C GLY A 876 2.97 18.98 65.51
N THR A 877 2.01 18.31 64.85
CA THR A 877 1.59 16.94 65.23
C THR A 877 2.79 15.99 65.16
N LYS A 878 3.05 15.23 66.23
CA LYS A 878 4.19 14.31 66.37
C LYS A 878 3.74 12.88 66.54
#